data_AF-A0A537JUY8-F1
#
_entry.id   AF-A0A537JUY8-F1
#
_cell.length_a   1.000
_cell.length_b   1.000
_cell.length_c   1.000
_cell.angle_alpha   90.00
_cell.angle_beta   90.00
_cell.angle_gamma   90.00
#
_symmetry.space_group_name_H-M   'P 1'
#
loop_
_entity.id
_entity.type
_entity.pdbx_description
1 polymer ?
#
loop_
_entity_poly.entity_id
_entity_poly.type
_entity_poly.pdbx_seq_one_letter_code
_entity_poly.pdbx_strand_id
1 'polypeptide(L)'
;MAGGRPGRALAGHDRLAPVGLRGGGTAEGAPRDGEPQPRGVRADVGGRPGDPGCGPEPGARASPRYRQLSRRPRLDRAHRGARPARARQVLAGRPRRARRRRGPRYGGRRVARGRIRRLGDGRVRGTGARPHGRSPRPGVPPAGAGLVGCRAVGAQVRVGIDVGGTFTDLVAQPLDGGPLRMHKVLTDRDPSQAVLAGLRVLLRPGEEVASLTHGTTVATNAMLEGRGARTALITTRGFRDVLEIGRQQRDHLYRLDLPGREPPIVPRALRFEVTERIDHAGRVLIPLDESEARRLAALLRDERVEVVAVSLLHAYANPTHERRLAALLAGAAPHICLSSDINAEYREYERTHTTCANGLLMPVVDRYLADLTAGLEATGLRAPLRLMQSSGGMATPAGARRVPLAMLMSGPAGGVAAAQAVGARTGVADAVTLDMGGTSTDVCLIRAGRVETVSERRLGGQPVRTRSLAVESIGAGGGSIVWIDGGGALRVGPRSAGAFPGPACYGRGGTDATVTDAGVVLGYVNPGAAFGGLRLDPDLAAGAVDRVARSFGLSVPEAAAGIVEIANAAMIRAIRAVSVHRGYDLRGCCLIAYGGAGPIHAGRLAQTLGMPRVLVPRYSSAFSAYGCLVAGLRYDVVRTARVRLDPAGRAPSAEDPRGARASVAREVWEGVFREIEVELLTRLEREGIDANGCELRRSMDLRYVGQNYEIEVPVEPGEDGEAIRGRFTEAHRRVYEYTTDEPVEGVNVRVTVQVPSPVPPLPEGSDRGRAPGKGRARSAAGPGRERGRRAYYYGHGWVETPVSPRDELAEDREILGPAIVEDAWSTIIAYPGQRLRRDASGHLWIEAAP
;
A
#
# COMPACT_ATOMS: atom_id res chain seq x y z
N MET A 1 -30.33 -43.44 -44.86
CA MET A 1 -29.83 -44.75 -45.36
C MET A 1 -28.41 -44.53 -45.85
N ALA A 2 -27.40 -45.34 -45.57
CA ALA A 2 -27.22 -46.44 -44.59
C ALA A 2 -25.86 -46.19 -43.89
N GLY A 3 -25.45 -46.78 -42.74
CA GLY A 3 -25.81 -48.05 -42.13
C GLY A 3 -24.74 -49.11 -42.47
N GLY A 4 -23.89 -49.58 -41.55
CA GLY A 4 -23.76 -49.26 -40.12
C GLY A 4 -22.51 -49.85 -39.43
N ARG A 5 -22.43 -49.71 -38.09
CA ARG A 5 -21.50 -50.41 -37.17
C ARG A 5 -21.94 -51.89 -36.99
N PRO A 6 -21.14 -52.85 -36.42
CA PRO A 6 -20.05 -52.74 -35.42
C PRO A 6 -18.77 -53.59 -35.71
N GLY A 7 -17.72 -53.67 -34.87
CA GLY A 7 -17.34 -52.88 -33.68
C GLY A 7 -16.20 -53.50 -32.81
N ARG A 8 -15.63 -52.68 -31.91
CA ARG A 8 -14.73 -52.95 -30.75
C ARG A 8 -13.35 -53.65 -30.92
N ALA A 9 -12.29 -52.83 -30.78
CA ALA A 9 -11.08 -52.99 -29.91
C ALA A 9 -10.10 -54.18 -30.18
N LEU A 10 -8.76 -54.01 -30.13
CA LEU A 10 -7.92 -53.30 -29.13
C LEU A 10 -6.55 -52.84 -29.72
N ALA A 11 -5.91 -51.87 -29.02
CA ALA A 11 -4.47 -51.53 -29.02
C ALA A 11 -3.76 -51.06 -30.33
N GLY A 12 -2.71 -50.25 -30.19
CA GLY A 12 -1.78 -49.90 -31.28
C GLY A 12 -1.29 -48.44 -31.29
N HIS A 13 -0.01 -48.25 -30.99
CA HIS A 13 0.83 -47.04 -31.06
C HIS A 13 0.53 -45.98 -32.14
N ASP A 14 0.92 -44.72 -31.88
CA ASP A 14 1.96 -44.11 -32.72
C ASP A 14 2.79 -42.99 -32.03
N ARG A 15 4.13 -43.08 -32.11
CA ARG A 15 5.13 -42.01 -31.88
C ARG A 15 6.49 -42.50 -32.41
N LEU A 16 7.01 -41.83 -33.43
CA LEU A 16 8.28 -42.17 -34.08
C LEU A 16 9.50 -41.66 -33.31
N ALA A 17 10.63 -42.36 -33.46
CA ALA A 17 11.95 -41.98 -32.94
C ALA A 17 13.03 -42.15 -34.04
N PRO A 18 14.10 -41.35 -34.03
CA PRO A 18 15.16 -41.42 -35.05
C PRO A 18 16.29 -42.41 -34.72
N VAL A 19 16.88 -42.94 -35.78
CA VAL A 19 18.14 -43.71 -35.85
C VAL A 19 19.34 -42.73 -35.76
N GLY A 20 20.54 -43.01 -35.23
CA GLY A 20 21.08 -44.19 -34.54
C GLY A 20 22.30 -44.82 -35.23
N LEU A 21 23.53 -44.69 -34.70
CA LEU A 21 24.66 -45.61 -35.02
C LEU A 21 25.87 -45.47 -34.07
N ARG A 22 26.64 -46.57 -33.98
CA ARG A 22 27.69 -46.96 -33.01
C ARG A 22 29.02 -46.20 -33.14
N GLY A 23 29.79 -46.13 -32.03
CA GLY A 23 30.89 -47.10 -31.86
C GLY A 23 32.32 -46.64 -31.51
N GLY A 24 32.72 -46.85 -30.25
CA GLY A 24 34.09 -47.28 -29.87
C GLY A 24 35.19 -46.22 -29.64
N GLY A 25 36.13 -46.53 -28.72
CA GLY A 25 37.38 -45.78 -28.53
C GLY A 25 37.67 -45.40 -27.07
N THR A 26 38.66 -46.06 -26.44
CA THR A 26 39.16 -45.78 -25.08
C THR A 26 40.67 -45.56 -25.10
N ALA A 27 41.18 -44.50 -24.44
CA ALA A 27 42.45 -44.52 -23.68
C ALA A 27 42.79 -43.16 -23.03
N GLU A 28 43.15 -43.23 -21.74
CA GLU A 28 44.28 -42.59 -21.02
C GLU A 28 45.03 -41.37 -21.62
N GLY A 29 45.41 -40.41 -20.75
CA GLY A 29 46.48 -39.45 -21.04
C GLY A 29 46.45 -38.11 -20.27
N ALA A 30 47.22 -38.00 -19.20
CA ALA A 30 47.55 -36.74 -18.51
C ALA A 30 48.89 -36.88 -17.74
N PRO A 31 49.58 -35.79 -17.33
CA PRO A 31 49.58 -34.39 -17.80
C PRO A 31 50.99 -33.92 -18.25
N ARG A 32 51.17 -32.64 -18.63
CA ARG A 32 52.29 -31.75 -18.19
C ARG A 32 52.35 -30.37 -18.89
N ASP A 33 52.55 -29.35 -18.05
CA ASP A 33 53.40 -28.15 -18.14
C ASP A 33 53.99 -27.70 -19.50
N GLY A 34 53.85 -26.40 -19.82
CA GLY A 34 54.65 -25.75 -20.87
C GLY A 34 54.16 -24.39 -21.39
N GLU A 35 54.49 -23.29 -20.71
CA GLU A 35 54.71 -21.98 -21.38
C GLU A 35 56.09 -22.03 -22.09
N PRO A 36 56.27 -21.41 -23.28
CA PRO A 36 56.19 -19.95 -23.43
C PRO A 36 55.66 -19.39 -24.78
N GLN A 37 55.54 -18.05 -24.82
CA GLN A 37 55.37 -17.17 -25.99
C GLN A 37 56.61 -17.18 -26.93
N PRO A 38 56.62 -16.44 -28.07
CA PRO A 38 55.59 -16.23 -29.11
C PRO A 38 56.14 -16.35 -30.57
N ARG A 39 55.25 -16.37 -31.58
CA ARG A 39 55.43 -15.93 -32.99
C ARG A 39 54.08 -16.01 -33.72
N GLY A 40 53.75 -15.24 -34.77
CA GLY A 40 54.51 -14.17 -35.45
C GLY A 40 54.61 -14.39 -36.96
N VAL A 41 53.82 -13.66 -37.76
CA VAL A 41 53.82 -13.70 -39.25
C VAL A 41 54.00 -12.28 -39.81
N ARG A 42 54.71 -12.16 -40.94
CA ARG A 42 55.10 -10.91 -41.63
C ARG A 42 54.05 -10.49 -42.72
N ALA A 43 54.13 -9.38 -43.47
CA ALA A 43 55.29 -8.54 -43.82
C ALA A 43 54.91 -7.11 -44.31
N ASP A 44 55.83 -6.15 -44.10
CA ASP A 44 56.50 -5.24 -45.07
C ASP A 44 55.68 -4.32 -46.03
N VAL A 45 56.12 -3.10 -46.43
CA VAL A 45 57.30 -2.27 -46.05
C VAL A 45 57.12 -0.77 -46.42
N GLY A 46 57.82 0.14 -45.70
CA GLY A 46 58.31 1.46 -46.19
C GLY A 46 57.41 2.69 -45.93
N GLY A 47 57.93 3.88 -45.55
CA GLY A 47 59.31 4.33 -45.27
C GLY A 47 59.35 5.63 -44.42
N ARG A 48 60.54 6.03 -43.92
CA ARG A 48 60.80 7.16 -42.98
C ARG A 48 61.38 8.42 -43.70
N PRO A 49 61.93 9.50 -43.07
CA PRO A 49 62.06 9.90 -41.64
C PRO A 49 61.79 11.41 -41.29
N GLY A 50 61.83 11.77 -39.99
CA GLY A 50 61.97 13.17 -39.51
C GLY A 50 61.65 13.37 -38.00
N ASP A 51 62.66 13.74 -37.19
CA ASP A 51 62.68 13.91 -35.72
C ASP A 51 63.92 14.80 -35.36
N PRO A 52 64.17 15.37 -34.15
CA PRO A 52 63.37 15.65 -32.93
C PRO A 52 63.42 17.15 -32.47
N GLY A 53 62.94 17.53 -31.26
CA GLY A 53 63.24 18.86 -30.66
C GLY A 53 62.64 19.24 -29.30
N CYS A 54 63.50 19.49 -28.30
CA CYS A 54 63.24 19.84 -26.88
C CYS A 54 62.55 21.19 -26.56
N GLY A 55 62.01 21.37 -25.32
CA GLY A 55 61.82 22.70 -24.68
C GLY A 55 60.79 22.79 -23.52
N PRO A 56 61.09 23.44 -22.37
CA PRO A 56 60.17 23.55 -21.20
C PRO A 56 59.52 24.95 -20.96
N GLU A 57 58.80 25.07 -19.83
CA GLU A 57 58.01 26.21 -19.30
C GLU A 57 58.84 27.49 -18.92
N PRO A 58 58.28 28.57 -18.29
CA PRO A 58 56.87 28.93 -18.00
C PRO A 58 56.47 30.39 -18.33
N GLY A 59 55.18 30.74 -18.14
CA GLY A 59 54.71 32.14 -18.20
C GLY A 59 53.32 32.37 -17.58
N ALA A 60 53.20 33.33 -16.66
CA ALA A 60 51.97 33.57 -15.90
C ALA A 60 51.51 35.04 -15.94
N ARG A 61 50.18 35.27 -16.01
CA ARG A 61 49.38 36.23 -15.18
C ARG A 61 48.05 36.68 -15.83
N ALA A 62 46.99 36.62 -15.01
CA ALA A 62 45.91 37.61 -14.84
C ALA A 62 44.93 37.98 -15.99
N SER A 63 43.65 38.10 -15.60
CA SER A 63 42.54 38.66 -16.38
C SER A 63 42.50 40.21 -16.33
N PRO A 64 41.60 40.84 -17.10
CA PRO A 64 40.67 41.78 -16.48
C PRO A 64 39.18 41.45 -16.74
N ARG A 65 38.26 42.33 -16.31
CA ARG A 65 36.83 42.05 -16.06
C ARG A 65 35.87 42.95 -16.86
N TYR A 66 34.65 42.44 -17.07
CA TYR A 66 33.35 43.15 -17.08
C TYR A 66 33.17 44.43 -17.94
N ARG A 67 32.10 44.45 -18.75
CA ARG A 67 30.88 45.23 -18.40
C ARG A 67 29.63 44.82 -19.18
N GLN A 68 28.49 45.28 -18.67
CA GLN A 68 27.15 45.13 -19.26
C GLN A 68 26.92 46.12 -20.40
N LEU A 69 25.93 45.85 -21.27
CA LEU A 69 25.05 46.90 -21.78
C LEU A 69 23.68 46.32 -22.19
N SER A 70 22.67 47.17 -22.26
CA SER A 70 21.27 46.81 -22.55
C SER A 70 20.68 47.72 -23.63
N ARG A 71 19.71 47.21 -24.41
CA ARG A 71 18.74 48.01 -25.18
C ARG A 71 17.57 47.17 -25.68
N ARG A 72 16.43 47.84 -25.89
CA ARG A 72 15.24 47.33 -26.59
C ARG A 72 15.31 47.72 -28.07
N PRO A 73 14.41 47.17 -28.91
CA PRO A 73 13.64 48.03 -29.81
C PRO A 73 12.13 47.97 -29.56
N ARG A 74 11.43 49.00 -30.04
CA ARG A 74 9.98 49.00 -30.37
C ARG A 74 9.88 49.20 -31.88
N LEU A 75 8.85 48.65 -32.52
CA LEU A 75 8.25 49.19 -33.75
C LEU A 75 6.75 48.86 -33.75
N ASP A 76 5.96 49.58 -34.55
CA ASP A 76 4.49 49.68 -34.41
C ASP A 76 3.71 49.23 -35.68
N ARG A 77 2.37 49.34 -35.62
CA ARG A 77 1.37 48.64 -36.45
C ARG A 77 1.23 49.10 -37.91
N ALA A 78 0.94 48.12 -38.78
CA ALA A 78 -0.20 48.12 -39.72
C ALA A 78 -0.41 46.71 -40.35
N HIS A 79 -1.55 46.32 -40.94
CA HIS A 79 -2.95 46.36 -40.48
C HIS A 79 -3.81 45.36 -41.30
N ARG A 80 -4.98 44.93 -40.78
CA ARG A 80 -6.04 44.08 -41.42
C ARG A 80 -5.70 42.59 -41.68
N GLY A 81 -6.73 41.73 -41.54
CA GLY A 81 -6.65 40.26 -41.71
C GLY A 81 -7.59 39.51 -40.75
N ALA A 82 -8.73 39.03 -41.26
CA ALA A 82 -9.90 38.60 -40.47
C ALA A 82 -9.67 37.51 -39.38
N ARG A 83 -10.41 37.64 -38.26
CA ARG A 83 -10.82 36.52 -37.40
C ARG A 83 -12.34 36.64 -37.14
N PRO A 84 -13.15 35.58 -37.31
CA PRO A 84 -14.55 35.57 -36.89
C PRO A 84 -14.66 35.45 -35.36
N ALA A 85 -15.76 35.95 -34.78
CA ALA A 85 -16.03 35.82 -33.35
C ALA A 85 -17.52 35.84 -33.03
N ARG A 86 -17.88 35.13 -31.94
CA ARG A 86 -19.17 35.11 -31.22
C ARG A 86 -20.35 34.41 -31.89
N ALA A 87 -20.94 33.50 -31.13
CA ALA A 87 -22.36 33.58 -30.78
C ALA A 87 -22.58 33.07 -29.33
N ARG A 88 -22.86 33.99 -28.40
CA ARG A 88 -23.70 33.72 -27.23
C ARG A 88 -24.99 34.49 -27.49
N GLN A 89 -26.15 33.87 -27.28
CA GLN A 89 -27.43 34.56 -27.41
C GLN A 89 -28.28 34.35 -26.15
N VAL A 90 -29.08 35.36 -25.83
CA VAL A 90 -29.93 35.41 -24.64
C VAL A 90 -31.24 36.09 -25.03
N LEU A 91 -32.36 35.42 -24.76
CA LEU A 91 -33.68 36.04 -24.58
C LEU A 91 -34.24 35.41 -23.27
N ALA A 92 -34.50 36.13 -22.18
CA ALA A 92 -35.19 37.41 -21.93
C ALA A 92 -36.69 37.20 -21.61
N GLY A 93 -37.01 37.19 -20.32
CA GLY A 93 -38.38 37.14 -19.79
C GLY A 93 -38.42 37.60 -18.32
N ARG A 94 -39.16 38.67 -18.03
CA ARG A 94 -39.38 39.29 -16.70
C ARG A 94 -40.60 40.21 -16.80
N PRO A 95 -41.46 40.35 -15.76
CA PRO A 95 -41.33 41.59 -14.96
C PRO A 95 -41.89 41.58 -13.51
N ARG A 96 -41.21 42.33 -12.61
CA ARG A 96 -41.77 43.06 -11.42
C ARG A 96 -42.29 42.14 -10.27
N ARG A 97 -42.42 42.55 -8.98
CA ARG A 97 -42.23 43.77 -8.14
C ARG A 97 -42.07 43.26 -6.66
N ALA A 98 -41.70 43.99 -5.58
CA ALA A 98 -41.31 45.38 -5.34
C ALA A 98 -40.52 45.60 -4.00
N ARG A 99 -39.54 46.51 -4.02
CA ARG A 99 -39.30 47.62 -3.05
C ARG A 99 -39.09 47.40 -1.51
N ARG A 100 -37.89 47.84 -1.06
CA ARG A 100 -37.61 48.82 0.05
C ARG A 100 -37.90 48.39 1.53
N ARG A 101 -37.26 48.93 2.59
CA ARG A 101 -36.17 49.94 2.77
C ARG A 101 -35.46 49.76 4.16
N ARG A 102 -34.20 50.23 4.25
CA ARG A 102 -33.39 50.69 5.43
C ARG A 102 -33.91 50.48 6.88
N GLY A 103 -33.03 50.00 7.78
CA GLY A 103 -33.14 50.16 9.24
C GLY A 103 -32.21 51.26 9.84
N PRO A 104 -32.04 51.35 11.19
CA PRO A 104 -31.11 52.27 11.85
C PRO A 104 -30.05 51.58 12.77
N ARG A 105 -29.27 52.38 13.52
CA ARG A 105 -28.19 52.00 14.48
C ARG A 105 -28.49 52.52 15.91
N TYR A 106 -27.65 52.12 16.89
CA TYR A 106 -27.54 52.58 18.29
C TYR A 106 -28.66 52.12 19.26
N GLY A 107 -28.40 51.86 20.56
CA GLY A 107 -27.11 51.69 21.25
C GLY A 107 -27.18 51.72 22.80
N GLY A 108 -26.41 50.86 23.48
CA GLY A 108 -26.21 50.84 24.96
C GLY A 108 -27.24 50.01 25.77
N ARG A 109 -27.07 49.76 27.08
CA ARG A 109 -25.90 49.97 27.99
C ARG A 109 -26.09 49.20 29.33
N ARG A 110 -24.99 48.80 30.00
CA ARG A 110 -24.87 48.21 31.37
C ARG A 110 -25.36 46.74 31.48
N VAL A 111 -24.73 45.78 32.17
CA VAL A 111 -23.78 45.69 33.33
C VAL A 111 -24.46 45.50 34.70
N ALA A 112 -24.23 44.32 35.29
CA ALA A 112 -24.25 44.08 36.73
C ALA A 112 -23.02 43.22 37.13
N ARG A 113 -22.32 43.62 38.20
CA ARG A 113 -21.26 42.86 38.90
C ARG A 113 -21.59 42.88 40.39
N GLY A 114 -21.25 41.82 41.12
CA GLY A 114 -21.16 41.86 42.58
C GLY A 114 -20.42 40.64 43.15
N ARG A 115 -19.65 40.76 44.24
CA ARG A 115 -18.93 41.94 44.78
C ARG A 115 -17.79 41.44 45.68
N ILE A 116 -16.79 42.28 45.98
CA ILE A 116 -15.56 41.90 46.72
C ILE A 116 -15.41 42.78 47.98
N ARG A 117 -14.92 42.19 49.10
CA ARG A 117 -14.05 42.76 50.17
C ARG A 117 -13.80 41.64 51.24
N ARG A 118 -12.63 41.45 51.89
CA ARG A 118 -11.75 42.33 52.72
C ARG A 118 -12.48 42.86 53.97
N LEU A 119 -11.98 42.91 55.22
CA LEU A 119 -10.73 42.54 55.93
C LEU A 119 -11.12 42.36 57.43
N GLY A 120 -10.30 41.94 58.41
CA GLY A 120 -8.88 41.55 58.46
C GLY A 120 -8.33 41.62 59.91
N ASP A 121 -7.05 41.25 60.09
CA ASP A 121 -6.24 41.34 61.34
C ASP A 121 -6.61 40.45 62.55
N GLY A 122 -5.60 40.18 63.41
CA GLY A 122 -5.77 39.44 64.68
C GLY A 122 -4.56 38.57 65.11
N ARG A 123 -3.73 39.06 66.04
CA ARG A 123 -2.67 38.29 66.73
C ARG A 123 -3.18 37.69 68.04
N VAL A 124 -2.57 36.58 68.51
CA VAL A 124 -1.95 36.38 69.86
C VAL A 124 -1.87 34.88 70.26
N ARG A 125 -0.83 34.58 71.05
CA ARG A 125 -0.52 33.40 71.90
C ARG A 125 -1.75 32.60 72.39
N GLY A 126 -1.74 31.28 72.62
CA GLY A 126 -0.66 30.30 72.63
C GLY A 126 -0.48 29.60 73.99
N THR A 127 -0.62 28.27 74.03
CA THR A 127 0.05 27.23 74.90
C THR A 127 -0.37 25.85 74.34
N GLY A 128 0.32 24.72 74.55
CA GLY A 128 1.59 24.43 75.22
C GLY A 128 1.91 22.92 75.17
N ALA A 129 3.09 22.51 75.65
CA ALA A 129 3.55 21.13 75.90
C ALA A 129 3.61 20.11 74.72
N ARG A 130 4.85 19.67 74.41
CA ARG A 130 5.15 18.27 73.98
C ARG A 130 5.32 17.40 75.25
N PRO A 131 5.35 16.06 75.14
CA PRO A 131 6.67 15.41 75.07
C PRO A 131 6.77 14.22 74.07
N HIS A 132 7.96 13.61 74.07
CA HIS A 132 8.43 12.40 73.39
C HIS A 132 7.43 11.21 73.42
N GLY A 133 7.44 10.25 72.49
CA GLY A 133 8.33 10.01 71.34
C GLY A 133 9.09 8.67 71.43
N ARG A 134 8.82 7.73 70.50
CA ARG A 134 9.61 6.52 70.19
C ARG A 134 9.01 5.80 68.96
N SER A 135 9.84 5.24 68.09
CA SER A 135 9.46 4.14 67.18
C SER A 135 9.66 2.80 67.92
N PRO A 136 8.93 1.72 67.59
CA PRO A 136 9.51 0.77 66.61
C PRO A 136 8.52 -0.06 65.76
N ARG A 137 8.91 -0.26 64.48
CA ARG A 137 8.63 -1.43 63.60
C ARG A 137 7.16 -1.77 63.24
N PRO A 138 6.93 -2.46 62.08
CA PRO A 138 5.59 -2.80 61.60
C PRO A 138 5.06 -4.09 62.25
N GLY A 139 3.78 -4.08 62.62
CA GLY A 139 2.97 -5.27 62.89
C GLY A 139 1.90 -5.44 61.81
N VAL A 140 1.57 -6.68 61.44
CA VAL A 140 0.58 -7.00 60.40
C VAL A 140 -0.82 -7.13 61.02
N PRO A 141 -1.82 -6.35 60.58
CA PRO A 141 -3.24 -6.58 60.86
C PRO A 141 -3.93 -7.37 59.71
N PRO A 142 -5.14 -7.93 59.94
CA PRO A 142 -5.48 -9.23 59.34
C PRO A 142 -6.13 -9.21 57.96
N ALA A 143 -6.22 -10.41 57.36
CA ALA A 143 -6.99 -10.69 56.15
C ALA A 143 -8.50 -10.53 56.39
N GLY A 144 -9.02 -9.32 56.19
CA GLY A 144 -10.45 -9.06 56.05
C GLY A 144 -10.89 -9.31 54.60
N ALA A 145 -11.76 -10.29 54.37
CA ALA A 145 -12.30 -10.62 53.05
C ALA A 145 -13.31 -9.56 52.56
N GLY A 146 -12.82 -8.38 52.19
CA GLY A 146 -13.60 -7.38 51.49
C GLY A 146 -13.99 -7.89 50.12
N LEU A 147 -15.28 -8.21 49.93
CA LEU A 147 -15.86 -8.49 48.62
C LEU A 147 -15.77 -7.23 47.75
N VAL A 148 -14.65 -7.07 47.05
CA VAL A 148 -14.54 -6.17 45.91
C VAL A 148 -15.63 -6.58 44.94
N GLY A 149 -16.63 -5.73 44.77
CA GLY A 149 -17.77 -6.03 43.92
C GLY A 149 -17.28 -6.27 42.50
N CYS A 150 -17.29 -7.54 42.08
CA CYS A 150 -16.99 -7.93 40.71
C CYS A 150 -17.99 -7.21 39.79
N ARG A 151 -17.55 -6.12 39.16
CA ARG A 151 -18.17 -5.68 37.91
C ARG A 151 -18.17 -6.88 37.00
N ALA A 152 -19.35 -7.30 36.52
CA ALA A 152 -19.41 -8.27 35.44
C ALA A 152 -18.52 -7.74 34.31
N VAL A 153 -17.52 -8.51 33.92
CA VAL A 153 -16.58 -8.10 32.87
C VAL A 153 -17.41 -7.89 31.61
N GLY A 154 -17.45 -6.66 31.10
CA GLY A 154 -18.21 -6.34 29.90
C GLY A 154 -17.71 -7.20 28.75
N ALA A 155 -18.60 -7.63 27.85
CA ALA A 155 -18.20 -8.44 26.71
C ALA A 155 -17.21 -7.63 25.85
N GLN A 156 -15.93 -8.00 25.90
CA GLN A 156 -14.86 -7.24 25.26
C GLN A 156 -14.74 -7.65 23.80
N VAL A 157 -14.51 -6.68 22.92
CA VAL A 157 -14.35 -6.87 21.48
C VAL A 157 -13.08 -6.20 20.95
N ARG A 158 -12.46 -6.79 19.93
CA ARG A 158 -11.51 -6.09 19.05
C ARG A 158 -12.22 -5.67 17.78
N VAL A 159 -11.98 -4.45 17.32
CA VAL A 159 -12.62 -3.90 16.11
C VAL A 159 -11.57 -3.66 15.03
N GLY A 160 -11.82 -4.20 13.84
CA GLY A 160 -11.04 -3.95 12.62
C GLY A 160 -11.88 -3.13 11.64
N ILE A 161 -11.27 -2.13 11.01
CA ILE A 161 -11.95 -1.18 10.12
C ILE A 161 -11.11 -1.00 8.86
N ASP A 162 -11.73 -0.97 7.69
CA ASP A 162 -11.10 -0.50 6.45
C ASP A 162 -11.99 0.54 5.74
N VAL A 163 -11.39 1.64 5.29
CA VAL A 163 -12.06 2.74 4.58
C VAL A 163 -11.66 2.70 3.10
N GLY A 164 -12.47 2.00 2.31
CA GLY A 164 -12.38 1.96 0.85
C GLY A 164 -13.07 3.13 0.16
N GLY A 165 -12.91 3.25 -1.15
CA GLY A 165 -13.49 4.33 -1.98
C GLY A 165 -14.97 4.20 -2.32
N THR A 166 -15.68 3.22 -1.75
CA THR A 166 -17.12 3.00 -1.98
C THR A 166 -17.86 2.63 -0.69
N PHE A 167 -17.25 1.77 0.12
CA PHE A 167 -17.73 1.39 1.42
C PHE A 167 -16.63 1.49 2.48
N THR A 168 -17.04 1.76 3.72
CA THR A 168 -16.26 1.50 4.92
C THR A 168 -16.73 0.17 5.51
N ASP A 169 -15.79 -0.75 5.67
CA ASP A 169 -15.97 -2.06 6.29
C ASP A 169 -15.57 -2.02 7.76
N LEU A 170 -16.36 -2.66 8.62
CA LEU A 170 -16.08 -2.81 10.03
C LEU A 170 -16.36 -4.25 10.46
N VAL A 171 -15.47 -4.81 11.27
CA VAL A 171 -15.62 -6.14 11.88
C VAL A 171 -15.37 -6.06 13.38
N ALA A 172 -16.17 -6.78 14.18
CA ALA A 172 -15.99 -6.90 15.62
C ALA A 172 -15.86 -8.37 16.02
N GLN A 173 -14.71 -8.71 16.59
CA GLN A 173 -14.40 -10.03 17.10
C GLN A 173 -14.45 -10.01 18.65
N PRO A 174 -15.39 -10.73 19.27
CA PRO A 174 -15.38 -10.99 20.71
C PRO A 174 -14.08 -11.64 21.19
N LEU A 175 -13.59 -11.26 22.37
CA LEU A 175 -12.41 -11.86 23.00
C LEU A 175 -12.68 -13.25 23.60
N ASP A 176 -13.95 -13.62 23.82
CA ASP A 176 -14.38 -14.93 24.31
C ASP A 176 -14.40 -16.03 23.22
N GLY A 177 -13.99 -15.71 21.99
CA GLY A 177 -14.03 -16.62 20.84
C GLY A 177 -15.38 -16.66 20.11
N GLY A 178 -16.36 -15.86 20.53
CA GLY A 178 -17.66 -15.75 19.88
C GLY A 178 -17.59 -15.31 18.40
N PRO A 179 -18.69 -15.45 17.63
CA PRO A 179 -18.69 -15.22 16.20
C PRO A 179 -18.35 -13.76 15.83
N LEU A 180 -17.51 -13.61 14.80
CA LEU A 180 -17.20 -12.32 14.19
C LEU A 180 -18.46 -11.69 13.61
N ARG A 181 -18.73 -10.45 14.00
CA ARG A 181 -19.74 -9.60 13.35
C ARG A 181 -19.09 -8.75 12.28
N MET A 182 -19.78 -8.54 11.16
CA MET A 182 -19.44 -7.51 10.17
C MET A 182 -20.53 -6.45 10.10
N HIS A 183 -20.14 -5.23 9.75
CA HIS A 183 -21.04 -4.17 9.30
C HIS A 183 -20.34 -3.33 8.24
N LYS A 184 -21.06 -2.92 7.20
CA LYS A 184 -20.51 -2.21 6.05
C LYS A 184 -21.43 -1.04 5.73
N VAL A 185 -20.86 0.15 5.61
CA VAL A 185 -21.57 1.41 5.33
C VAL A 185 -20.96 2.07 4.10
N LEU A 186 -21.70 2.97 3.45
CA LEU A 186 -21.16 3.74 2.33
C LEU A 186 -20.12 4.75 2.84
N THR A 187 -19.03 4.95 2.09
CA THR A 187 -18.01 5.94 2.45
C THR A 187 -18.57 7.36 2.26
N ASP A 188 -18.45 8.20 3.29
CA ASP A 188 -18.80 9.62 3.23
C ASP A 188 -17.62 10.48 2.71
N ARG A 189 -17.86 11.76 2.45
CA ARG A 189 -16.80 12.75 2.16
C ARG A 189 -15.90 13.02 3.35
N ASP A 190 -16.41 12.86 4.57
CA ASP A 190 -15.60 12.72 5.79
C ASP A 190 -15.64 11.25 6.24
N PRO A 191 -14.59 10.45 5.97
CA PRO A 191 -14.57 9.05 6.35
C PRO A 191 -14.64 8.80 7.86
N SER A 192 -14.32 9.78 8.71
CA SER A 192 -14.47 9.62 10.16
C SER A 192 -15.93 9.44 10.56
N GLN A 193 -16.87 10.15 9.90
CA GLN A 193 -18.32 9.98 10.16
C GLN A 193 -18.81 8.59 9.77
N ALA A 194 -18.30 8.04 8.66
CA ALA A 194 -18.66 6.69 8.22
C ALA A 194 -18.21 5.63 9.25
N VAL A 195 -16.98 5.77 9.79
CA VAL A 195 -16.48 4.92 10.88
C VAL A 195 -17.34 5.05 12.13
N LEU A 196 -17.62 6.27 12.59
CA LEU A 196 -18.42 6.51 13.80
C LEU A 196 -19.87 6.05 13.65
N ALA A 197 -20.47 6.17 12.46
CA ALA A 197 -21.79 5.62 12.16
C ALA A 197 -21.78 4.10 12.19
N GLY A 198 -20.79 3.45 11.57
CA GLY A 198 -20.67 1.98 11.57
C GLY A 198 -20.46 1.40 12.96
N LEU A 199 -19.62 2.04 13.80
CA LEU A 199 -19.36 1.62 15.18
C LEU A 199 -20.63 1.60 16.03
N ARG A 200 -21.52 2.61 15.88
CA ARG A 200 -22.81 2.70 16.59
C ARG A 200 -23.80 1.58 16.25
N VAL A 201 -23.61 0.89 15.12
CA VAL A 201 -24.45 -0.23 14.67
C VAL A 201 -23.81 -1.59 14.96
N LEU A 202 -22.48 -1.66 14.87
CA LEU A 202 -21.71 -2.90 15.07
C LEU A 202 -21.60 -3.30 16.55
N LEU A 203 -21.42 -2.32 17.45
CA LEU A 203 -21.26 -2.52 18.89
C LEU A 203 -22.61 -2.64 19.59
N ARG A 204 -22.72 -3.57 20.55
CA ARG A 204 -23.90 -3.72 21.39
C ARG A 204 -23.77 -2.85 22.66
N PRO A 205 -24.88 -2.41 23.28
CA PRO A 205 -24.83 -1.68 24.54
C PRO A 205 -24.09 -2.47 25.62
N GLY A 206 -23.06 -1.87 26.22
CA GLY A 206 -22.25 -2.47 27.28
C GLY A 206 -21.04 -3.31 26.81
N GLU A 207 -20.76 -3.37 25.50
CA GLU A 207 -19.50 -3.95 25.01
C GLU A 207 -18.33 -2.96 25.16
N GLU A 208 -17.19 -3.44 25.66
CA GLU A 208 -15.95 -2.66 25.76
C GLU A 208 -15.05 -2.96 24.56
N VAL A 209 -14.50 -1.92 23.91
CA VAL A 209 -13.58 -2.08 22.79
C VAL A 209 -12.14 -2.17 23.32
N ALA A 210 -11.58 -3.38 23.35
CA ALA A 210 -10.24 -3.67 23.86
C ALA A 210 -9.12 -3.17 22.91
N SER A 211 -9.39 -3.12 21.60
CA SER A 211 -8.52 -2.49 20.61
C SER A 211 -9.30 -2.11 19.35
N LEU A 212 -8.84 -1.08 18.65
CA LEU A 212 -9.44 -0.60 17.40
C LEU A 212 -8.35 -0.39 16.35
N THR A 213 -8.30 -1.26 15.34
CA THR A 213 -7.36 -1.16 14.21
C THR A 213 -8.08 -0.63 12.98
N HIS A 214 -7.41 0.26 12.25
CA HIS A 214 -8.02 1.03 11.18
C HIS A 214 -7.09 1.18 9.95
N GLY A 215 -7.50 0.63 8.81
CA GLY A 215 -6.99 0.92 7.47
C GLY A 215 -7.78 2.02 6.77
N THR A 216 -7.12 2.80 5.91
CA THR A 216 -7.77 3.92 5.23
C THR A 216 -7.09 4.35 3.94
N THR A 217 -7.91 4.66 2.94
CA THR A 217 -7.48 5.21 1.65
C THR A 217 -7.13 6.72 1.72
N VAL A 218 -7.37 7.43 2.82
CA VAL A 218 -7.17 8.90 2.94
C VAL A 218 -5.80 9.37 2.42
N ALA A 219 -4.69 8.77 2.86
CA ALA A 219 -3.35 9.14 2.41
C ALA A 219 -3.12 8.83 0.91
N THR A 220 -3.72 7.74 0.41
CA THR A 220 -3.61 7.29 -0.99
C THR A 220 -4.36 8.23 -1.92
N ASN A 221 -5.59 8.59 -1.55
CA ASN A 221 -6.44 9.50 -2.32
C ASN A 221 -5.84 10.92 -2.34
N ALA A 222 -5.37 11.42 -1.18
CA ALA A 222 -4.70 12.71 -1.09
C ALA A 222 -3.49 12.82 -2.03
N MET A 223 -2.66 11.77 -2.11
CA MET A 223 -1.52 11.70 -3.03
C MET A 223 -1.96 11.63 -4.50
N LEU A 224 -2.93 10.77 -4.84
CA LEU A 224 -3.39 10.57 -6.23
C LEU A 224 -4.20 11.74 -6.80
N GLU A 225 -4.96 12.44 -5.96
CA GLU A 225 -5.75 13.62 -6.35
C GLU A 225 -4.94 14.93 -6.32
N GLY A 226 -3.65 14.88 -5.94
CA GLY A 226 -2.80 16.06 -5.73
C GLY A 226 -3.28 16.97 -4.58
N ARG A 227 -4.09 16.43 -3.66
CA ARG A 227 -4.72 17.16 -2.54
C ARG A 227 -3.91 17.00 -1.26
N GLY A 228 -2.85 17.78 -1.13
CA GLY A 228 -2.07 17.84 0.10
C GLY A 228 -1.70 19.25 0.53
N ALA A 229 -0.85 19.32 1.54
CA ALA A 229 -0.49 20.55 2.21
C ALA A 229 0.39 21.49 1.37
N ARG A 230 0.38 22.80 1.69
CA ARG A 230 1.31 23.78 1.09
C ARG A 230 2.73 23.55 1.62
N THR A 231 3.45 22.65 0.97
CA THR A 231 4.83 22.26 1.32
C THR A 231 5.87 23.14 0.63
N ALA A 232 6.88 23.56 1.41
CA ALA A 232 8.15 24.06 0.88
C ALA A 232 9.25 22.99 1.00
N LEU A 233 10.26 23.07 0.14
CA LEU A 233 11.45 22.22 0.15
C LEU A 233 12.68 23.09 0.40
N ILE A 234 13.57 22.68 1.31
CA ILE A 234 14.92 23.25 1.46
C ILE A 234 15.95 22.19 1.07
N THR A 235 16.93 22.60 0.28
CA THR A 235 18.01 21.76 -0.25
C THR A 235 19.38 22.39 -0.01
N THR A 236 20.44 21.58 -0.14
CA THR A 236 21.82 22.07 -0.27
C THR A 236 21.93 23.05 -1.44
N ARG A 237 22.69 24.13 -1.27
CA ARG A 237 22.95 25.11 -2.35
C ARG A 237 23.42 24.44 -3.64
N GLY A 238 22.76 24.80 -4.76
CA GLY A 238 22.92 24.20 -6.08
C GLY A 238 21.94 23.06 -6.40
N PHE A 239 21.13 22.58 -5.45
CA PHE A 239 20.29 21.38 -5.60
C PHE A 239 18.78 21.66 -5.61
N ARG A 240 18.36 22.94 -5.65
CA ARG A 240 16.95 23.39 -5.74
C ARG A 240 16.12 22.70 -6.82
N ASP A 241 16.74 22.28 -7.91
CA ASP A 241 16.09 21.69 -9.09
C ASP A 241 16.19 20.16 -9.19
N VAL A 242 16.62 19.47 -8.13
CA VAL A 242 16.63 17.99 -8.07
C VAL A 242 15.27 17.38 -8.45
N LEU A 243 14.17 17.98 -7.97
CA LEU A 243 12.80 17.56 -8.31
C LEU A 243 12.38 17.92 -9.74
N GLU A 244 12.94 18.98 -10.33
CA GLU A 244 12.66 19.35 -11.73
C GLU A 244 13.36 18.38 -12.67
N ILE A 245 14.67 18.17 -12.46
CA ILE A 245 15.53 17.34 -13.29
C ILE A 245 15.06 15.87 -13.28
N GLY A 246 14.67 15.33 -12.11
CA GLY A 246 14.11 13.98 -11.99
C GLY A 246 14.95 12.89 -12.65
N ARG A 247 16.28 12.98 -12.48
CA ARG A 247 17.30 12.10 -13.11
C ARG A 247 17.21 11.99 -14.64
N GLN A 248 16.50 12.91 -15.30
CA GLN A 248 16.18 12.92 -16.73
C GLN A 248 15.44 11.65 -17.22
N GLN A 249 14.82 10.88 -16.31
CA GLN A 249 14.14 9.64 -16.65
C GLN A 249 12.88 9.90 -17.48
N ARG A 250 12.66 9.09 -18.51
CA ARG A 250 11.50 9.16 -19.42
C ARG A 250 10.74 7.84 -19.40
N ASP A 251 9.45 7.90 -19.08
CA ASP A 251 8.59 6.71 -18.99
C ASP A 251 8.34 6.04 -20.35
N HIS A 252 8.45 6.81 -21.43
CA HIS A 252 8.40 6.32 -22.80
C HIS A 252 9.58 6.90 -23.59
N LEU A 253 10.72 6.22 -23.54
CA LEU A 253 12.01 6.68 -24.09
C LEU A 253 11.92 7.17 -25.55
N TYR A 254 11.19 6.44 -26.39
CA TYR A 254 11.07 6.69 -27.83
C TYR A 254 9.87 7.56 -28.24
N ARG A 255 8.96 7.88 -27.32
CA ARG A 255 7.78 8.72 -27.60
C ARG A 255 8.12 10.19 -27.38
N LEU A 256 8.58 10.85 -28.45
CA LEU A 256 8.91 12.28 -28.45
C LEU A 256 7.67 13.19 -28.56
N ASP A 257 6.52 12.61 -28.90
CA ASP A 257 5.22 13.23 -29.14
C ASP A 257 4.37 13.44 -27.87
N LEU A 258 4.78 12.84 -26.75
CA LEU A 258 4.05 12.96 -25.49
C LEU A 258 4.24 14.34 -24.84
N PRO A 259 3.23 14.82 -24.08
CA PRO A 259 3.37 16.03 -23.28
C PRO A 259 4.54 15.91 -22.28
N GLY A 260 5.07 17.06 -21.86
CA GLY A 260 6.12 17.13 -20.85
C GLY A 260 5.72 16.48 -19.52
N ARG A 261 6.71 16.05 -18.74
CA ARG A 261 6.52 15.38 -17.45
C ARG A 261 5.63 16.21 -16.51
N GLU A 262 4.85 15.54 -15.68
CA GLU A 262 4.00 16.19 -14.68
C GLU A 262 4.80 17.16 -13.79
N PRO A 263 4.19 18.31 -13.40
CA PRO A 263 4.82 19.27 -12.50
C PRO A 263 5.28 18.63 -11.19
N PRO A 264 6.50 18.94 -10.69
CA PRO A 264 7.00 18.30 -9.47
C PRO A 264 6.18 18.68 -8.23
N ILE A 265 6.02 17.72 -7.32
CA ILE A 265 5.20 17.78 -6.10
C ILE A 265 5.37 19.04 -5.23
N VAL A 266 6.56 19.67 -5.26
CA VAL A 266 6.77 21.03 -4.72
C VAL A 266 7.06 21.98 -5.89
N PRO A 267 6.29 23.07 -6.08
CA PRO A 267 6.53 24.03 -7.17
C PRO A 267 7.81 24.83 -6.92
N ARG A 268 8.54 25.18 -7.98
CA ARG A 268 9.87 25.84 -7.93
C ARG A 268 9.92 27.10 -7.05
N ALA A 269 8.82 27.85 -6.95
CA ALA A 269 8.69 29.02 -6.08
C ALA A 269 8.88 28.69 -4.59
N LEU A 270 8.44 27.51 -4.15
CA LEU A 270 8.54 27.02 -2.76
C LEU A 270 9.74 26.07 -2.53
N ARG A 271 10.66 25.97 -3.49
CA ARG A 271 11.95 25.32 -3.30
C ARG A 271 12.99 26.38 -2.93
N PHE A 272 13.77 26.14 -1.89
CA PHE A 272 14.76 27.03 -1.32
C PHE A 272 16.10 26.31 -1.13
N GLU A 273 17.14 27.08 -0.84
CA GLU A 273 18.50 26.60 -0.63
C GLU A 273 19.11 27.18 0.64
N VAL A 274 19.97 26.39 1.29
CA VAL A 274 20.86 26.86 2.36
C VAL A 274 22.31 26.55 2.01
N THR A 275 23.23 27.38 2.46
CA THR A 275 24.66 27.14 2.34
C THR A 275 25.09 26.14 3.42
N GLU A 276 25.30 24.90 3.00
CA GLU A 276 25.96 23.83 3.77
C GLU A 276 26.64 22.89 2.77
N ARG A 277 27.54 22.01 3.25
CA ARG A 277 27.93 20.81 2.50
C ARG A 277 28.45 19.71 3.41
N ILE A 278 27.96 18.50 3.19
CA ILE A 278 28.48 17.25 3.77
C ILE A 278 28.96 16.35 2.61
N ASP A 279 29.98 15.52 2.83
CA ASP A 279 30.46 14.53 1.86
C ASP A 279 29.83 13.13 2.03
N HIS A 280 30.14 12.20 1.13
CA HIS A 280 29.59 10.84 1.17
C HIS A 280 30.03 10.01 2.39
N ALA A 281 30.98 10.49 3.19
CA ALA A 281 31.48 9.87 4.42
C ALA A 281 30.99 10.62 5.67
N GLY A 282 30.01 11.53 5.53
CA GLY A 282 29.42 12.29 6.64
C GLY A 282 30.29 13.45 7.14
N ARG A 283 31.41 13.76 6.50
CA ARG A 283 32.30 14.86 6.90
C ARG A 283 31.72 16.20 6.43
N VAL A 284 31.72 17.19 7.32
CA VAL A 284 31.30 18.55 6.99
C VAL A 284 32.41 19.22 6.15
N LEU A 285 32.06 19.63 4.93
CA LEU A 285 32.93 20.41 4.04
C LEU A 285 32.63 21.91 4.11
N ILE A 286 31.36 22.27 4.30
CA ILE A 286 30.90 23.66 4.50
C ILE A 286 29.89 23.65 5.66
N PRO A 287 30.14 24.37 6.77
CA PRO A 287 29.18 24.50 7.87
C PRO A 287 27.84 25.11 7.42
N LEU A 288 26.76 24.78 8.14
CA LEU A 288 25.43 25.35 7.90
C LEU A 288 25.40 26.86 8.19
N ASP A 289 25.05 27.69 7.20
CA ASP A 289 24.74 29.11 7.40
C ASP A 289 23.40 29.27 8.14
N GLU A 290 23.48 29.33 9.47
CA GLU A 290 22.32 29.58 10.31
C GLU A 290 21.67 30.96 10.11
N SER A 291 22.38 31.92 9.48
CA SER A 291 21.81 33.23 9.16
C SER A 291 20.85 33.11 7.96
N GLU A 292 21.17 32.25 6.98
CA GLU A 292 20.25 31.89 5.89
C GLU A 292 19.03 31.13 6.44
N ALA A 293 19.23 30.16 7.33
CA ALA A 293 18.13 29.46 8.00
C ALA A 293 17.14 30.42 8.69
N ARG A 294 17.65 31.41 9.45
CA ARG A 294 16.82 32.43 10.12
C ARG A 294 16.10 33.36 9.12
N ARG A 295 16.71 33.68 7.97
CA ARG A 295 16.05 34.44 6.89
C ARG A 295 14.94 33.63 6.22
N LEU A 296 15.17 32.34 5.94
CA LEU A 296 14.16 31.43 5.41
C LEU A 296 12.96 31.29 6.36
N ALA A 297 13.19 31.22 7.67
CA ALA A 297 12.11 31.14 8.67
C ALA A 297 11.06 32.26 8.55
N ALA A 298 11.45 33.47 8.12
CA ALA A 298 10.52 34.57 7.86
C ALA A 298 9.73 34.33 6.55
N LEU A 299 10.45 34.10 5.44
CA LEU A 299 9.86 33.87 4.12
C LEU A 299 8.85 32.71 4.11
N LEU A 300 9.11 31.64 4.86
CA LEU A 300 8.23 30.47 4.97
C LEU A 300 6.90 30.80 5.69
N ARG A 301 6.91 31.74 6.65
CA ARG A 301 5.69 32.25 7.31
C ARG A 301 4.91 33.19 6.41
N ASP A 302 5.59 34.06 5.67
CA ASP A 302 4.96 34.96 4.70
C ASP A 302 4.30 34.17 3.56
N GLU A 303 4.96 33.10 3.10
CA GLU A 303 4.42 32.09 2.18
C GLU A 303 3.44 31.10 2.85
N ARG A 304 3.13 31.25 4.14
CA ARG A 304 2.10 30.45 4.86
C ARG A 304 2.21 28.95 4.61
N VAL A 305 3.42 28.40 4.64
CA VAL A 305 3.64 26.99 4.35
C VAL A 305 3.15 26.14 5.54
N GLU A 306 2.39 25.09 5.26
CA GLU A 306 1.96 24.13 6.28
C GLU A 306 3.12 23.22 6.70
N VAL A 307 4.08 22.98 5.79
CA VAL A 307 5.14 22.00 5.95
C VAL A 307 6.44 22.47 5.33
N VAL A 308 7.56 22.21 6.02
CA VAL A 308 8.92 22.33 5.47
C VAL A 308 9.53 20.94 5.32
N ALA A 309 9.68 20.47 4.08
CA ALA A 309 10.55 19.35 3.76
C ALA A 309 12.01 19.83 3.68
N VAL A 310 12.93 19.11 4.31
CA VAL A 310 14.37 19.35 4.24
C VAL A 310 15.02 18.12 3.63
N SER A 311 15.80 18.31 2.56
CA SER A 311 16.61 17.24 1.96
C SER A 311 17.98 17.80 1.57
N LEU A 312 18.93 17.66 2.47
CA LEU A 312 20.33 18.03 2.26
C LEU A 312 21.12 16.82 1.73
N LEU A 313 22.23 17.07 1.05
CA LEU A 313 23.07 16.01 0.50
C LEU A 313 23.79 15.25 1.61
N HIS A 314 23.85 13.93 1.45
CA HIS A 314 24.49 13.00 2.40
C HIS A 314 23.98 13.10 3.85
N ALA A 315 22.80 13.69 4.07
CA ALA A 315 22.11 13.70 5.37
C ALA A 315 21.79 12.29 5.92
N TYR A 316 21.74 11.28 5.03
CA TYR A 316 21.66 9.86 5.41
C TYR A 316 22.93 9.36 6.13
N ALA A 317 24.10 9.98 5.88
CA ALA A 317 25.38 9.64 6.51
C ALA A 317 25.71 10.56 7.69
N ASN A 318 25.27 11.83 7.66
CA ASN A 318 25.35 12.73 8.81
C ASN A 318 24.12 13.68 8.86
N PRO A 319 23.15 13.43 9.75
CA PRO A 319 21.91 14.21 9.83
C PRO A 319 22.05 15.55 10.59
N THR A 320 23.25 15.91 11.06
CA THR A 320 23.46 17.04 11.99
C THR A 320 22.96 18.37 11.42
N HIS A 321 23.21 18.66 10.15
CA HIS A 321 22.73 19.90 9.53
C HIS A 321 21.20 19.91 9.31
N GLU A 322 20.57 18.78 8.97
CA GLU A 322 19.10 18.71 8.86
C GLU A 322 18.44 18.93 10.22
N ARG A 323 18.93 18.27 11.27
CA ARG A 323 18.42 18.41 12.64
C ARG A 323 18.63 19.83 13.19
N ARG A 324 19.78 20.45 12.90
CA ARG A 324 20.04 21.84 13.29
C ARG A 324 19.14 22.82 12.52
N LEU A 325 18.92 22.59 11.23
CA LEU A 325 18.00 23.39 10.42
C LEU A 325 16.56 23.27 10.93
N ALA A 326 16.09 22.08 11.31
CA ALA A 326 14.78 21.90 11.94
C ALA A 326 14.62 22.76 13.20
N ALA A 327 15.62 22.75 14.08
CA ALA A 327 15.62 23.55 15.31
C ALA A 327 15.60 25.07 15.04
N LEU A 328 16.25 25.53 13.97
CA LEU A 328 16.25 26.94 13.54
C LEU A 328 14.95 27.37 12.83
N LEU A 329 14.20 26.41 12.27
CA LEU A 329 12.93 26.61 11.59
C LEU A 329 11.70 26.27 12.46
N ALA A 330 11.90 25.94 13.73
CA ALA A 330 10.81 25.70 14.67
C ALA A 330 9.87 26.93 14.74
N GLY A 331 8.58 26.72 14.48
CA GLY A 331 7.60 27.80 14.38
C GLY A 331 7.68 28.64 13.09
N ALA A 332 8.42 28.20 12.07
CA ALA A 332 8.28 28.72 10.70
C ALA A 332 7.10 28.07 9.96
N ALA A 333 6.78 26.82 10.30
CA ALA A 333 5.64 26.05 9.81
C ALA A 333 5.11 25.10 10.91
N PRO A 334 3.85 24.64 10.85
CA PRO A 334 3.31 23.62 11.76
C PRO A 334 4.07 22.28 11.75
N HIS A 335 4.58 21.85 10.58
CA HIS A 335 5.32 20.58 10.46
C HIS A 335 6.68 20.76 9.76
N ILE A 336 7.66 19.96 10.18
CA ILE A 336 8.98 19.86 9.55
C ILE A 336 9.24 18.37 9.27
N CYS A 337 9.72 18.07 8.06
CA CYS A 337 9.93 16.72 7.55
C CYS A 337 11.38 16.58 7.08
N LEU A 338 12.22 15.88 7.85
CA LEU A 338 13.65 15.69 7.53
C LEU A 338 13.88 14.46 6.66
N SER A 339 14.81 14.56 5.71
CA SER A 339 15.12 13.43 4.83
C SER A 339 15.81 12.30 5.60
N SER A 340 16.69 12.62 6.56
CA SER A 340 17.34 11.63 7.43
C SER A 340 16.35 10.79 8.25
N ASP A 341 15.21 11.36 8.63
CA ASP A 341 14.30 10.76 9.59
C ASP A 341 13.11 10.04 8.91
N ILE A 342 12.97 10.18 7.59
CA ILE A 342 11.97 9.52 6.74
C ILE A 342 12.62 8.50 5.79
N ASN A 343 13.80 8.81 5.23
CA ASN A 343 14.49 8.00 4.24
C ASN A 343 16.01 8.22 4.34
N ALA A 344 16.67 7.41 5.18
CA ALA A 344 18.12 7.42 5.34
C ALA A 344 18.85 6.55 4.29
N GLU A 345 18.39 6.59 3.03
CA GLU A 345 19.01 5.90 1.91
C GLU A 345 19.72 6.88 0.96
N TYR A 346 20.76 6.39 0.29
CA TYR A 346 21.44 7.10 -0.79
C TYR A 346 20.54 7.26 -2.04
N ARG A 347 21.02 8.07 -3.00
CA ARG A 347 20.28 8.69 -4.13
C ARG A 347 19.41 9.88 -3.68
N GLU A 348 19.65 11.03 -4.27
CA GLU A 348 19.12 12.33 -3.85
C GLU A 348 17.71 12.65 -4.38
N TYR A 349 17.37 12.25 -5.60
CA TYR A 349 16.05 12.50 -6.16
C TYR A 349 14.95 11.71 -5.44
N GLU A 350 15.11 10.40 -5.33
CA GLU A 350 14.13 9.49 -4.72
C GLU A 350 13.96 9.79 -3.23
N ARG A 351 15.05 10.11 -2.52
CA ARG A 351 15.00 10.61 -1.13
C ARG A 351 14.22 11.92 -1.05
N THR A 352 14.61 12.94 -1.80
CA THR A 352 13.96 14.27 -1.75
C THR A 352 12.48 14.20 -2.11
N HIS A 353 12.12 13.43 -3.13
CA HIS A 353 10.72 13.23 -3.52
C HIS A 353 9.93 12.52 -2.41
N THR A 354 10.48 11.47 -1.82
CA THR A 354 9.87 10.77 -0.67
C THR A 354 9.67 11.71 0.53
N THR A 355 10.66 12.54 0.88
CA THR A 355 10.52 13.52 1.97
C THR A 355 9.45 14.57 1.68
N CYS A 356 9.34 15.04 0.43
CA CYS A 356 8.28 15.96 0.03
C CYS A 356 6.89 15.31 0.07
N ALA A 357 6.75 14.08 -0.44
CA ALA A 357 5.49 13.34 -0.43
C ALA A 357 5.03 13.00 0.99
N ASN A 358 5.96 12.63 1.89
CA ASN A 358 5.64 12.45 3.30
C ASN A 358 5.18 13.75 3.94
N GLY A 359 5.95 14.83 3.77
CA GLY A 359 5.61 16.15 4.29
C GLY A 359 4.22 16.61 3.84
N LEU A 360 3.94 16.56 2.53
CA LEU A 360 2.65 16.95 1.93
C LEU A 360 1.44 16.23 2.54
N LEU A 361 1.62 14.99 3.01
CA LEU A 361 0.56 14.20 3.65
C LEU A 361 0.46 14.42 5.17
N MET A 362 1.47 14.97 5.85
CA MET A 362 1.46 15.13 7.32
C MET A 362 0.20 15.86 7.81
N PRO A 363 -0.18 17.07 7.32
CA PRO A 363 -1.36 17.77 7.81
C PRO A 363 -2.68 17.11 7.42
N VAL A 364 -2.70 16.29 6.36
CA VAL A 364 -3.89 15.54 5.92
C VAL A 364 -4.20 14.44 6.93
N VAL A 365 -3.19 13.64 7.27
CA VAL A 365 -3.30 12.56 8.27
C VAL A 365 -3.43 13.12 9.69
N ASP A 366 -2.77 14.23 10.00
CA ASP A 366 -2.85 14.88 11.32
C ASP A 366 -4.26 15.40 11.65
N ARG A 367 -4.93 16.05 10.68
CA ARG A 367 -6.34 16.42 10.78
C ARG A 367 -7.24 15.19 10.90
N TYR A 368 -7.13 14.25 9.96
CA TYR A 368 -7.97 13.05 9.94
C TYR A 368 -7.93 12.25 11.26
N LEU A 369 -6.74 12.08 11.84
CA LEU A 369 -6.56 11.39 13.11
C LEU A 369 -7.02 12.24 14.32
N ALA A 370 -7.05 13.57 14.21
CA ALA A 370 -7.63 14.41 15.26
C ALA A 370 -9.16 14.33 15.26
N ASP A 371 -9.78 14.42 14.08
CA ASP A 371 -11.22 14.30 13.90
C ASP A 371 -11.74 12.91 14.33
N LEU A 372 -11.04 11.84 13.93
CA LEU A 372 -11.34 10.47 14.35
C LEU A 372 -11.21 10.27 15.88
N THR A 373 -10.13 10.74 16.50
CA THR A 373 -9.95 10.62 17.97
C THR A 373 -11.03 11.40 18.73
N ALA A 374 -11.29 12.66 18.35
CA ALA A 374 -12.33 13.47 18.99
C ALA A 374 -13.73 12.85 18.83
N GLY A 375 -14.02 12.26 17.68
CA GLY A 375 -15.25 11.53 17.43
C GLY A 375 -15.40 10.26 18.29
N LEU A 376 -14.32 9.49 18.47
CA LEU A 376 -14.30 8.32 19.35
C LEU A 376 -14.51 8.72 20.81
N GLU A 377 -13.79 9.75 21.29
CA GLU A 377 -13.95 10.31 22.64
C GLU A 377 -15.39 10.80 22.90
N ALA A 378 -16.01 11.46 21.91
CA ALA A 378 -17.41 11.91 21.99
C ALA A 378 -18.43 10.75 22.03
N THR A 379 -18.06 9.55 21.59
CA THR A 379 -18.86 8.31 21.79
C THR A 379 -18.55 7.57 23.09
N GLY A 380 -17.60 8.07 23.89
CA GLY A 380 -17.13 7.41 25.11
C GLY A 380 -16.16 6.24 24.88
N LEU A 381 -15.83 5.93 23.63
CA LEU A 381 -14.93 4.82 23.28
C LEU A 381 -13.48 5.19 23.60
N ARG A 382 -12.88 4.46 24.56
CA ARG A 382 -11.49 4.62 25.00
C ARG A 382 -10.67 3.37 24.71
N ALA A 383 -10.41 3.13 23.42
CA ALA A 383 -9.66 1.98 22.94
C ALA A 383 -8.28 2.40 22.39
N PRO A 384 -7.23 1.55 22.50
CA PRO A 384 -6.00 1.73 21.77
C PRO A 384 -6.25 1.71 20.25
N LEU A 385 -6.11 2.87 19.61
CA LEU A 385 -6.11 3.01 18.15
C LEU A 385 -4.79 2.49 17.57
N ARG A 386 -4.88 1.73 16.48
CA ARG A 386 -3.77 1.29 15.62
C ARG A 386 -4.12 1.52 14.15
N LEU A 387 -3.13 1.84 13.33
CA LEU A 387 -3.29 2.15 11.91
C LEU A 387 -2.62 1.05 11.07
N MET A 388 -3.33 0.51 10.10
CA MET A 388 -2.77 -0.45 9.13
C MET A 388 -1.76 0.26 8.22
N GLN A 389 -0.69 -0.45 7.86
CA GLN A 389 0.39 0.07 7.02
C GLN A 389 0.54 -0.68 5.69
N SER A 390 1.15 0.00 4.73
CA SER A 390 1.59 -0.50 3.43
C SER A 390 2.38 -1.82 3.51
N SER A 391 3.11 -2.05 4.60
CA SER A 391 3.96 -3.22 4.85
C SER A 391 3.22 -4.43 5.47
N GLY A 392 1.88 -4.39 5.59
CA GLY A 392 1.07 -5.49 6.13
C GLY A 392 1.10 -5.60 7.66
N GLY A 393 1.61 -4.58 8.35
CA GLY A 393 1.60 -4.48 9.82
C GLY A 393 0.94 -3.19 10.30
N MET A 394 1.02 -2.94 11.61
CA MET A 394 0.35 -1.81 12.26
C MET A 394 1.31 -0.81 12.91
N ALA A 395 0.90 0.46 12.90
CA ALA A 395 1.53 1.58 13.61
C ALA A 395 0.60 2.23 14.65
N THR A 396 1.16 3.03 15.55
CA THR A 396 0.40 3.96 16.41
C THR A 396 0.01 5.26 15.66
N PRO A 397 -0.97 6.03 16.19
CA PRO A 397 -1.30 7.35 15.65
C PRO A 397 -0.11 8.33 15.64
N ALA A 398 0.82 8.22 16.60
CA ALA A 398 2.05 9.01 16.62
C ALA A 398 2.98 8.62 15.45
N GLY A 399 3.16 7.32 15.21
CA GLY A 399 3.90 6.82 14.05
C GLY A 399 3.27 7.26 12.72
N ALA A 400 1.95 7.19 12.60
CA ALA A 400 1.19 7.61 11.43
C ALA A 400 1.30 9.13 11.13
N ARG A 401 1.28 9.99 12.16
CA ARG A 401 1.51 11.45 12.01
C ARG A 401 2.94 11.77 11.56
N ARG A 402 3.94 10.97 11.95
CA ARG A 402 5.35 11.13 11.51
C ARG A 402 5.58 10.64 10.09
N VAL A 403 5.08 9.44 9.76
CA VAL A 403 5.33 8.76 8.46
C VAL A 403 4.03 8.39 7.75
N PRO A 404 3.20 9.37 7.32
CA PRO A 404 1.94 9.12 6.62
C PRO A 404 2.09 8.33 5.31
N LEU A 405 3.28 8.32 4.67
CA LEU A 405 3.52 7.44 3.51
C LEU A 405 3.31 5.96 3.82
N ALA A 406 3.54 5.54 5.07
CA ALA A 406 3.33 4.16 5.46
C ALA A 406 1.84 3.76 5.50
N MET A 407 0.89 4.69 5.30
CA MET A 407 -0.55 4.39 5.20
C MET A 407 -1.03 4.18 3.75
N LEU A 408 -0.16 4.38 2.75
CA LEU A 408 -0.49 4.19 1.34
C LEU A 408 -0.84 2.71 1.06
N MET A 409 -1.96 2.45 0.37
CA MET A 409 -2.49 1.10 0.13
C MET A 409 -2.78 0.27 1.40
N SER A 410 -3.03 0.91 2.56
CA SER A 410 -3.24 0.19 3.83
C SER A 410 -4.40 -0.82 3.79
N GLY A 411 -5.52 -0.51 3.14
CA GLY A 411 -6.65 -1.44 2.98
C GLY A 411 -6.26 -2.77 2.31
N PRO A 412 -5.77 -2.76 1.05
CA PRO A 412 -5.24 -3.95 0.38
C PRO A 412 -4.15 -4.68 1.17
N ALA A 413 -3.28 -3.96 1.90
CA ALA A 413 -2.28 -4.59 2.77
C ALA A 413 -2.91 -5.40 3.92
N GLY A 414 -4.03 -4.93 4.47
CA GLY A 414 -4.88 -5.70 5.38
C GLY A 414 -5.46 -6.95 4.73
N GLY A 415 -6.01 -6.83 3.51
CA GLY A 415 -6.54 -7.97 2.75
C GLY A 415 -5.51 -9.08 2.52
N VAL A 416 -4.26 -8.70 2.20
CA VAL A 416 -3.16 -9.65 2.02
C VAL A 416 -2.69 -10.24 3.36
N ALA A 417 -2.68 -9.48 4.46
CA ALA A 417 -2.41 -10.02 5.80
C ALA A 417 -3.47 -11.04 6.25
N ALA A 418 -4.75 -10.79 5.93
CA ALA A 418 -5.83 -11.75 6.13
C ALA A 418 -5.65 -13.01 5.25
N ALA A 419 -5.25 -12.84 3.99
CA ALA A 419 -4.97 -13.96 3.08
C ALA A 419 -3.81 -14.84 3.57
N GLN A 420 -2.75 -14.23 4.11
CA GLN A 420 -1.63 -14.95 4.73
C GLN A 420 -2.07 -15.73 5.98
N ALA A 421 -2.88 -15.12 6.86
CA ALA A 421 -3.40 -15.76 8.06
C ALA A 421 -4.36 -16.93 7.76
N VAL A 422 -5.24 -16.79 6.75
CA VAL A 422 -6.10 -17.88 6.27
C VAL A 422 -5.28 -18.95 5.55
N GLY A 423 -4.27 -18.58 4.75
CA GLY A 423 -3.40 -19.52 4.06
C GLY A 423 -2.66 -20.45 5.01
N ALA A 424 -2.07 -19.88 6.07
CA ALA A 424 -1.44 -20.66 7.15
C ALA A 424 -2.40 -21.61 7.86
N ARG A 425 -3.68 -21.24 8.00
CA ARG A 425 -4.74 -22.08 8.63
C ARG A 425 -5.33 -23.14 7.70
N THR A 426 -5.23 -22.97 6.38
CA THR A 426 -5.82 -23.83 5.35
C THR A 426 -4.80 -24.68 4.57
N GLY A 427 -3.52 -24.61 4.94
CA GLY A 427 -2.42 -25.29 4.23
C GLY A 427 -2.07 -24.65 2.88
N VAL A 428 -2.57 -23.44 2.59
CA VAL A 428 -2.28 -22.70 1.36
C VAL A 428 -1.06 -21.81 1.58
N ALA A 429 0.12 -22.39 1.34
CA ALA A 429 1.39 -21.66 1.38
C ALA A 429 1.65 -20.81 0.12
N ASP A 430 1.10 -21.23 -1.02
CA ASP A 430 1.32 -20.62 -2.34
C ASP A 430 0.01 -20.11 -2.93
N ALA A 431 -0.10 -18.80 -3.12
CA ALA A 431 -1.33 -18.16 -3.58
C ALA A 431 -1.12 -16.85 -4.34
N VAL A 432 -2.13 -16.48 -5.14
CA VAL A 432 -2.35 -15.09 -5.58
C VAL A 432 -3.60 -14.56 -4.88
N THR A 433 -3.53 -13.35 -4.33
CA THR A 433 -4.71 -12.66 -3.79
C THR A 433 -5.46 -11.91 -4.88
N LEU A 434 -6.78 -11.83 -4.74
CA LEU A 434 -7.66 -11.04 -5.59
C LEU A 434 -8.66 -10.28 -4.70
N ASP A 435 -8.34 -9.05 -4.32
CA ASP A 435 -9.32 -8.11 -3.77
C ASP A 435 -9.97 -7.36 -4.94
N MET A 436 -11.30 -7.29 -5.00
CA MET A 436 -12.00 -6.43 -5.96
C MET A 436 -13.17 -5.72 -5.28
N GLY A 437 -13.02 -4.40 -5.18
CA GLY A 437 -14.01 -3.48 -4.63
C GLY A 437 -14.83 -2.77 -5.71
N GLY A 438 -15.39 -1.61 -5.37
CA GLY A 438 -16.14 -0.76 -6.31
C GLY A 438 -15.25 0.09 -7.24
N THR A 439 -13.99 0.30 -6.90
CA THR A 439 -13.07 1.22 -7.61
C THR A 439 -11.89 0.52 -8.27
N SER A 440 -11.28 -0.45 -7.58
CA SER A 440 -10.05 -1.13 -7.99
C SER A 440 -10.15 -2.65 -7.84
N THR A 441 -9.19 -3.32 -8.47
CA THR A 441 -8.77 -4.67 -8.14
C THR A 441 -7.32 -4.62 -7.69
N ASP A 442 -7.00 -5.27 -6.58
CA ASP A 442 -5.68 -5.28 -5.96
C ASP A 442 -5.21 -6.74 -5.84
N VAL A 443 -4.02 -7.05 -6.37
CA VAL A 443 -3.47 -8.41 -6.47
C VAL A 443 -2.05 -8.50 -5.92
N CYS A 444 -1.73 -9.60 -5.26
CA CYS A 444 -0.42 -9.83 -4.65
C CYS A 444 -0.07 -11.33 -4.67
N LEU A 445 1.21 -11.64 -4.64
CA LEU A 445 1.72 -13.01 -4.60
C LEU A 445 2.14 -13.39 -3.17
N ILE A 446 1.74 -14.59 -2.76
CA ILE A 446 2.18 -15.26 -1.53
C ILE A 446 2.93 -16.53 -1.95
N ARG A 447 4.16 -16.72 -1.45
CA ARG A 447 5.02 -17.89 -1.73
C ARG A 447 5.55 -18.46 -0.42
N ALA A 448 5.46 -19.77 -0.23
CA ALA A 448 5.92 -20.44 0.99
C ALA A 448 5.39 -19.80 2.30
N GLY A 449 4.14 -19.31 2.28
CA GLY A 449 3.50 -18.62 3.41
C GLY A 449 4.00 -17.19 3.66
N ARG A 450 4.84 -16.63 2.78
CA ARG A 450 5.42 -15.28 2.89
C ARG A 450 4.94 -14.37 1.77
N VAL A 451 4.75 -13.09 2.08
CA VAL A 451 4.39 -12.04 1.11
C VAL A 451 5.66 -11.30 0.69
N GLU A 452 5.81 -11.02 -0.60
CA GLU A 452 6.92 -10.20 -1.12
C GLU A 452 6.74 -8.72 -0.70
N THR A 453 7.83 -8.03 -0.35
CA THR A 453 7.82 -6.59 -0.07
C THR A 453 8.75 -5.81 -0.98
N VAL A 454 8.33 -4.63 -1.45
CA VAL A 454 9.17 -3.68 -2.18
C VAL A 454 9.51 -2.47 -1.32
N SER A 455 10.74 -1.96 -1.45
CA SER A 455 11.23 -0.76 -0.74
C SER A 455 10.96 0.55 -1.49
N GLU A 456 10.71 0.46 -2.81
CA GLU A 456 10.39 1.60 -3.68
C GLU A 456 9.22 1.21 -4.60
N ARG A 457 8.26 2.12 -4.78
CA ARG A 457 7.13 1.97 -5.73
C ARG A 457 6.85 3.28 -6.44
N ARG A 458 6.17 3.24 -7.59
CA ARG A 458 5.65 4.45 -8.26
C ARG A 458 4.16 4.61 -7.96
N LEU A 459 3.76 5.80 -7.54
CA LEU A 459 2.36 6.16 -7.25
C LEU A 459 2.04 7.47 -7.95
N GLY A 460 1.03 7.47 -8.83
CA GLY A 460 0.79 8.60 -9.76
C GLY A 460 2.03 8.87 -10.64
N GLY A 461 2.73 7.82 -11.07
CA GLY A 461 4.01 7.95 -11.79
C GLY A 461 5.21 8.41 -10.96
N GLN A 462 5.03 8.99 -9.77
CA GLN A 462 6.13 9.53 -8.96
C GLN A 462 6.75 8.46 -8.03
N PRO A 463 8.09 8.44 -7.82
CA PRO A 463 8.75 7.44 -6.99
C PRO A 463 8.55 7.72 -5.49
N VAL A 464 8.16 6.68 -4.74
CA VAL A 464 7.96 6.73 -3.30
C VAL A 464 8.72 5.58 -2.65
N ARG A 465 9.70 5.91 -1.81
CA ARG A 465 10.42 4.93 -0.98
C ARG A 465 9.72 4.74 0.35
N THR A 466 8.98 3.65 0.43
CA THR A 466 8.34 3.18 1.66
C THR A 466 8.16 1.68 1.54
N ARG A 467 8.47 0.93 2.60
CA ARG A 467 8.33 -0.53 2.52
C ARG A 467 6.85 -0.87 2.41
N SER A 468 6.51 -1.65 1.39
CA SER A 468 5.14 -2.03 1.08
C SER A 468 5.08 -3.48 0.62
N LEU A 469 3.96 -4.15 0.86
CA LEU A 469 3.66 -5.42 0.21
C LEU A 469 3.65 -5.21 -1.30
N ALA A 470 4.07 -6.20 -2.08
CA ALA A 470 4.16 -6.13 -3.54
C ALA A 470 2.77 -6.23 -4.23
N VAL A 471 1.84 -5.35 -3.84
CA VAL A 471 0.49 -5.25 -4.37
C VAL A 471 0.49 -4.44 -5.67
N GLU A 472 0.04 -5.07 -6.75
CA GLU A 472 -0.31 -4.41 -8.01
C GLU A 472 -1.79 -4.02 -7.98
N SER A 473 -2.11 -2.80 -8.41
CA SER A 473 -3.46 -2.23 -8.31
C SER A 473 -3.94 -1.71 -9.66
N ILE A 474 -5.12 -2.13 -10.10
CA ILE A 474 -5.73 -1.72 -11.37
C ILE A 474 -7.11 -1.11 -11.17
N GLY A 475 -7.47 -0.11 -11.99
CA GLY A 475 -8.78 0.55 -11.99
C GLY A 475 -9.90 -0.29 -12.60
N ALA A 476 -10.09 -1.53 -12.14
CA ALA A 476 -10.99 -2.54 -12.70
C ALA A 476 -12.03 -3.08 -11.70
N GLY A 477 -12.42 -2.28 -10.71
CA GLY A 477 -13.47 -2.64 -9.73
C GLY A 477 -14.89 -2.66 -10.33
N GLY A 478 -15.88 -3.03 -9.51
CA GLY A 478 -17.28 -3.17 -9.94
C GLY A 478 -17.88 -1.91 -10.58
N GLY A 479 -17.59 -0.74 -10.01
CA GLY A 479 -18.02 0.56 -10.54
C GLY A 479 -17.14 1.12 -11.66
N SER A 480 -16.18 0.37 -12.21
CA SER A 480 -15.36 0.84 -13.33
C SER A 480 -16.22 1.10 -14.57
N ILE A 481 -16.09 2.31 -15.09
CA ILE A 481 -16.91 2.86 -16.18
C ILE A 481 -16.53 2.21 -17.50
N VAL A 482 -17.55 1.82 -18.26
CA VAL A 482 -17.47 1.30 -19.62
C VAL A 482 -17.47 2.48 -20.61
N TRP A 483 -16.56 2.48 -21.57
CA TRP A 483 -16.46 3.51 -22.61
C TRP A 483 -15.86 2.94 -23.90
N ILE A 484 -16.04 3.66 -25.00
CA ILE A 484 -15.48 3.32 -26.32
C ILE A 484 -14.34 4.31 -26.60
N ASP A 485 -13.18 3.81 -27.02
CA ASP A 485 -12.03 4.67 -27.35
C ASP A 485 -12.09 5.25 -28.77
N GLY A 486 -11.15 6.13 -29.10
CA GLY A 486 -11.08 6.79 -30.41
C GLY A 486 -10.79 5.86 -31.60
N GLY A 487 -10.45 4.59 -31.34
CA GLY A 487 -10.34 3.53 -32.35
C GLY A 487 -11.58 2.62 -32.42
N GLY A 488 -12.64 2.92 -31.66
CA GLY A 488 -13.85 2.12 -31.61
C GLY A 488 -13.79 0.91 -30.66
N ALA A 489 -12.71 0.72 -29.91
CA ALA A 489 -12.57 -0.44 -29.02
C ALA A 489 -13.27 -0.21 -27.67
N LEU A 490 -13.97 -1.24 -27.18
CA LEU A 490 -14.61 -1.22 -25.87
C LEU A 490 -13.58 -1.31 -24.74
N ARG A 491 -13.72 -0.45 -23.73
CA ARG A 491 -12.83 -0.30 -22.57
C ARG A 491 -13.63 -0.30 -21.27
N VAL A 492 -12.98 -0.76 -20.20
CA VAL A 492 -13.50 -0.74 -18.83
C VAL A 492 -12.43 -0.12 -17.93
N GLY A 493 -12.78 0.91 -17.16
CA GLY A 493 -11.82 1.65 -16.34
C GLY A 493 -10.85 2.53 -17.16
N PRO A 494 -9.86 3.18 -16.55
CA PRO A 494 -9.59 3.21 -15.10
C PRO A 494 -10.51 4.16 -14.31
N ARG A 495 -11.37 4.94 -14.99
CA ARG A 495 -12.40 5.76 -14.33
C ARG A 495 -13.43 4.85 -13.66
N SER A 496 -13.84 5.18 -12.44
CA SER A 496 -14.92 4.51 -11.69
C SER A 496 -16.00 5.51 -11.29
N ALA A 497 -17.25 5.04 -11.19
CA ALA A 497 -18.38 5.83 -10.73
C ALA A 497 -18.46 5.95 -9.18
N GLY A 498 -17.63 5.20 -8.44
CA GLY A 498 -17.55 5.24 -6.98
C GLY A 498 -18.86 4.89 -6.26
N ALA A 499 -19.11 5.51 -5.10
CA ALA A 499 -20.40 5.44 -4.40
C ALA A 499 -21.42 6.50 -4.87
N PHE A 500 -20.91 7.57 -5.50
CA PHE A 500 -21.66 8.73 -5.99
C PHE A 500 -20.94 9.30 -7.23
N PRO A 501 -21.57 9.34 -8.42
CA PRO A 501 -22.96 8.96 -8.70
C PRO A 501 -23.23 7.45 -8.66
N GLY A 502 -22.19 6.61 -8.65
CA GLY A 502 -22.29 5.14 -8.63
C GLY A 502 -22.68 4.51 -9.96
N PRO A 503 -22.67 3.16 -10.04
CA PRO A 503 -23.33 2.38 -11.10
C PRO A 503 -24.76 2.87 -11.40
N ALA A 504 -25.24 2.69 -12.63
CA ALA A 504 -26.60 3.10 -12.98
C ALA A 504 -27.65 2.39 -12.11
N CYS A 505 -27.43 1.11 -11.81
CA CYS A 505 -28.26 0.29 -10.94
C CYS A 505 -28.32 0.75 -9.48
N TYR A 506 -27.50 1.73 -9.04
CA TYR A 506 -27.58 2.30 -7.68
C TYR A 506 -28.68 3.36 -7.56
N GLY A 507 -29.31 3.80 -8.67
CA GLY A 507 -30.41 4.78 -8.65
C GLY A 507 -30.01 6.19 -8.20
N ARG A 508 -28.71 6.53 -8.22
CA ARG A 508 -28.13 7.75 -7.64
C ARG A 508 -27.70 8.82 -8.65
N GLY A 509 -28.20 8.71 -9.89
CA GLY A 509 -27.82 9.59 -11.00
C GLY A 509 -26.63 9.09 -11.81
N GLY A 510 -26.14 7.86 -11.55
CA GLY A 510 -25.23 7.15 -12.45
C GLY A 510 -25.92 6.84 -13.78
N THR A 511 -25.20 7.00 -14.90
CA THR A 511 -25.74 6.79 -16.26
C THR A 511 -24.78 6.10 -17.21
N ASP A 512 -23.47 6.15 -16.99
CA ASP A 512 -22.52 5.27 -17.67
C ASP A 512 -22.69 3.83 -17.19
N ALA A 513 -22.51 2.85 -18.08
CA ALA A 513 -22.52 1.43 -17.70
C ALA A 513 -21.25 1.06 -16.90
N THR A 514 -21.37 0.14 -15.96
CA THR A 514 -20.27 -0.39 -15.15
C THR A 514 -20.25 -1.92 -15.12
N VAL A 515 -19.21 -2.51 -14.53
CA VAL A 515 -19.10 -3.98 -14.35
C VAL A 515 -20.20 -4.50 -13.40
N THR A 516 -20.63 -3.70 -12.41
CA THR A 516 -21.78 -4.04 -11.54
C THR A 516 -23.10 -4.00 -12.29
N ASP A 517 -23.31 -3.04 -13.21
CA ASP A 517 -24.51 -3.03 -14.07
C ASP A 517 -24.57 -4.27 -14.95
N ALA A 518 -23.43 -4.66 -15.55
CA ALA A 518 -23.31 -5.91 -16.29
C ALA A 518 -23.59 -7.14 -15.40
N GLY A 519 -23.08 -7.17 -14.16
CA GLY A 519 -23.35 -8.26 -13.20
C GLY A 519 -24.83 -8.39 -12.82
N VAL A 520 -25.58 -7.29 -12.75
CA VAL A 520 -27.05 -7.34 -12.56
C VAL A 520 -27.74 -7.87 -13.82
N VAL A 521 -27.36 -7.38 -15.02
CA VAL A 521 -27.93 -7.81 -16.31
C VAL A 521 -27.70 -9.29 -16.59
N LEU A 522 -26.55 -9.84 -16.20
CA LEU A 522 -26.22 -11.27 -16.35
C LEU A 522 -26.91 -12.18 -15.33
N GLY A 523 -27.68 -11.63 -14.38
CA GLY A 523 -28.29 -12.40 -13.29
C GLY A 523 -27.30 -12.86 -12.21
N TYR A 524 -26.03 -12.42 -12.27
CA TYR A 524 -25.01 -12.76 -11.28
C TYR A 524 -25.31 -12.08 -9.94
N VAL A 525 -25.66 -10.79 -9.95
CA VAL A 525 -25.98 -10.02 -8.75
C VAL A 525 -27.49 -10.00 -8.49
N ASN A 526 -27.91 -10.25 -7.25
CA ASN A 526 -29.31 -10.21 -6.83
C ASN A 526 -29.82 -8.77 -6.66
N PRO A 527 -30.75 -8.26 -7.50
CA PRO A 527 -31.25 -6.89 -7.34
C PRO A 527 -32.18 -6.72 -6.12
N GLY A 528 -32.77 -7.81 -5.64
CA GLY A 528 -33.61 -7.84 -4.44
C GLY A 528 -32.83 -7.90 -3.13
N ALA A 529 -31.51 -8.12 -3.16
CA ALA A 529 -30.67 -8.08 -1.97
C ALA A 529 -30.48 -6.63 -1.48
N ALA A 530 -30.54 -6.44 -0.16
CA ALA A 530 -30.42 -5.14 0.47
C ALA A 530 -28.97 -4.93 0.97
N PHE A 531 -28.08 -4.49 0.09
CA PHE A 531 -26.67 -4.23 0.38
C PHE A 531 -26.51 -3.02 1.33
N GLY A 532 -26.73 -3.22 2.63
CA GLY A 532 -26.78 -2.15 3.64
C GLY A 532 -27.94 -1.18 3.46
N GLY A 533 -29.06 -1.66 2.90
CA GLY A 533 -30.20 -0.81 2.54
C GLY A 533 -30.12 -0.18 1.15
N LEU A 534 -29.00 -0.35 0.43
CA LEU A 534 -29.00 -0.13 -1.03
C LEU A 534 -29.84 -1.24 -1.68
N ARG A 535 -30.86 -0.84 -2.45
CA ARG A 535 -31.57 -1.69 -3.42
C ARG A 535 -31.01 -1.39 -4.80
N LEU A 536 -30.92 -2.40 -5.66
CA LEU A 536 -30.46 -2.22 -7.03
C LEU A 536 -31.64 -2.15 -8.00
N ASP A 537 -31.52 -1.29 -9.00
CA ASP A 537 -32.47 -1.11 -10.08
C ASP A 537 -31.98 -1.86 -11.34
N PRO A 538 -32.64 -2.96 -11.76
CA PRO A 538 -32.21 -3.75 -12.91
C PRO A 538 -32.55 -3.07 -14.25
N ASP A 539 -33.55 -2.18 -14.30
CA ASP A 539 -33.96 -1.51 -15.52
C ASP A 539 -32.98 -0.37 -15.86
N LEU A 540 -32.47 0.33 -14.85
CA LEU A 540 -31.35 1.26 -15.00
C LEU A 540 -30.06 0.54 -15.44
N ALA A 541 -29.79 -0.66 -14.90
CA ALA A 541 -28.66 -1.48 -15.31
C ALA A 541 -28.76 -1.88 -16.79
N ALA A 542 -29.91 -2.44 -17.20
CA ALA A 542 -30.19 -2.86 -18.57
C ALA A 542 -30.14 -1.68 -19.54
N GLY A 543 -30.77 -0.55 -19.20
CA GLY A 543 -30.75 0.67 -20.01
C GLY A 543 -29.36 1.29 -20.17
N ALA A 544 -28.47 1.11 -19.20
CA ALA A 544 -27.07 1.52 -19.32
C ALA A 544 -26.27 0.60 -20.26
N VAL A 545 -26.39 -0.72 -20.10
CA VAL A 545 -25.71 -1.69 -20.97
C VAL A 545 -26.24 -1.66 -22.41
N ASP A 546 -27.53 -1.43 -22.61
CA ASP A 546 -28.15 -1.30 -23.94
C ASP A 546 -27.52 -0.16 -24.79
N ARG A 547 -27.12 0.96 -24.17
CA ARG A 547 -26.36 2.01 -24.88
C ARG A 547 -25.03 1.51 -25.44
N VAL A 548 -24.35 0.60 -24.73
CA VAL A 548 -23.13 -0.07 -25.20
C VAL A 548 -23.47 -1.10 -26.28
N ALA A 549 -24.48 -1.94 -26.04
CA ALA A 549 -24.90 -3.00 -26.94
C ALA A 549 -25.23 -2.49 -28.36
N ARG A 550 -26.02 -1.41 -28.44
CA ARG A 550 -26.37 -0.72 -29.69
C ARG A 550 -25.16 -0.20 -30.47
N SER A 551 -24.07 0.19 -29.79
CA SER A 551 -22.85 0.66 -30.46
C SER A 551 -22.06 -0.44 -31.17
N PHE A 552 -22.32 -1.71 -30.86
CA PHE A 552 -21.64 -2.87 -31.45
C PHE A 552 -22.60 -3.83 -32.18
N GLY A 553 -23.91 -3.53 -32.22
CA GLY A 553 -24.92 -4.42 -32.82
C GLY A 553 -25.18 -5.71 -32.02
N LEU A 554 -24.82 -5.73 -30.72
CA LEU A 554 -24.97 -6.89 -29.83
C LEU A 554 -26.32 -6.85 -29.10
N SER A 555 -26.74 -7.99 -28.55
CA SER A 555 -27.80 -8.00 -27.52
C SER A 555 -27.28 -7.52 -26.17
N VAL A 556 -28.19 -7.08 -25.29
CA VAL A 556 -27.85 -6.56 -23.95
C VAL A 556 -27.08 -7.59 -23.08
N PRO A 557 -27.42 -8.90 -23.05
CA PRO A 557 -26.65 -9.91 -22.32
C PRO A 557 -25.25 -10.17 -22.90
N GLU A 558 -25.10 -10.14 -24.23
CA GLU A 558 -23.79 -10.30 -24.88
C GLU A 558 -22.87 -9.11 -24.57
N ALA A 559 -23.40 -7.88 -24.61
CA ALA A 559 -22.67 -6.70 -24.21
C ALA A 559 -22.26 -6.73 -22.73
N ALA A 560 -23.15 -7.18 -21.83
CA ALA A 560 -22.82 -7.38 -20.42
C ALA A 560 -21.72 -8.43 -20.22
N ALA A 561 -21.80 -9.57 -20.93
CA ALA A 561 -20.77 -10.60 -20.89
C ALA A 561 -19.42 -10.09 -21.41
N GLY A 562 -19.42 -9.30 -22.49
CA GLY A 562 -18.22 -8.63 -23.01
C GLY A 562 -17.60 -7.65 -22.01
N ILE A 563 -18.40 -6.87 -21.29
CA ILE A 563 -17.92 -5.98 -20.21
C ILE A 563 -17.21 -6.79 -19.11
N VAL A 564 -17.80 -7.91 -18.69
CA VAL A 564 -17.21 -8.81 -17.67
C VAL A 564 -15.92 -9.45 -18.17
N GLU A 565 -15.87 -9.95 -19.41
CA GLU A 565 -14.65 -10.56 -19.96
C GLU A 565 -13.53 -9.54 -20.22
N ILE A 566 -13.84 -8.28 -20.51
CA ILE A 566 -12.85 -7.19 -20.60
C ILE A 566 -12.27 -6.87 -19.21
N ALA A 567 -13.11 -6.86 -18.16
CA ALA A 567 -12.65 -6.72 -16.77
C ALA A 567 -11.79 -7.93 -16.35
N ASN A 568 -12.20 -9.15 -16.69
CA ASN A 568 -11.42 -10.37 -16.46
C ASN A 568 -10.06 -10.31 -17.17
N ALA A 569 -10.02 -9.85 -18.43
CA ALA A 569 -8.77 -9.66 -19.17
C ALA A 569 -7.84 -8.61 -18.54
N ALA A 570 -8.37 -7.59 -17.85
CA ALA A 570 -7.56 -6.66 -17.06
C ALA A 570 -6.97 -7.32 -15.81
N MET A 571 -7.78 -8.08 -15.06
CA MET A 571 -7.32 -8.80 -13.87
C MET A 571 -6.29 -9.90 -14.22
N ILE A 572 -6.47 -10.61 -15.34
CA ILE A 572 -5.49 -11.57 -15.89
C ILE A 572 -4.12 -10.92 -16.14
N ARG A 573 -4.08 -9.68 -16.65
CA ARG A 573 -2.83 -8.95 -16.87
C ARG A 573 -2.15 -8.57 -15.54
N ALA A 574 -2.91 -8.09 -14.56
CA ALA A 574 -2.38 -7.78 -13.22
C ALA A 574 -1.84 -9.03 -12.50
N ILE A 575 -2.60 -10.14 -12.52
CA ILE A 575 -2.16 -11.41 -11.94
C ILE A 575 -0.85 -11.89 -12.60
N ARG A 576 -0.74 -11.84 -13.92
CA ARG A 576 0.51 -12.18 -14.64
C ARG A 576 1.68 -11.25 -14.28
N ALA A 577 1.43 -9.97 -14.02
CA ALA A 577 2.47 -9.01 -13.61
C ALA A 577 3.05 -9.28 -12.21
N VAL A 578 2.26 -9.84 -11.29
CA VAL A 578 2.75 -10.27 -9.96
C VAL A 578 3.24 -11.73 -9.92
N SER A 579 3.11 -12.50 -11.01
CA SER A 579 3.46 -13.93 -11.04
C SER A 579 4.34 -14.31 -12.23
N VAL A 580 3.75 -14.58 -13.39
CA VAL A 580 4.42 -15.09 -14.60
C VAL A 580 5.54 -14.17 -15.08
N HIS A 581 5.36 -12.84 -15.01
CA HIS A 581 6.39 -11.86 -15.37
C HIS A 581 7.58 -11.82 -14.40
N ARG A 582 7.49 -12.52 -13.26
CA ARG A 582 8.55 -12.73 -12.26
C ARG A 582 9.00 -14.19 -12.18
N GLY A 583 8.65 -15.02 -13.17
CA GLY A 583 9.04 -16.43 -13.26
C GLY A 583 8.17 -17.44 -12.48
N TYR A 584 7.05 -17.01 -11.88
CA TYR A 584 6.22 -17.93 -11.06
C TYR A 584 5.15 -18.68 -11.88
N ASP A 585 5.05 -19.99 -11.66
CA ASP A 585 4.01 -20.85 -12.22
C ASP A 585 2.71 -20.78 -11.39
N LEU A 586 1.63 -20.37 -12.05
CA LEU A 586 0.30 -20.25 -11.45
C LEU A 586 -0.39 -21.60 -11.19
N ARG A 587 0.04 -22.68 -11.85
CA ARG A 587 -0.55 -24.03 -11.68
C ARG A 587 -0.30 -24.60 -10.27
N GLY A 588 0.75 -24.13 -9.60
CA GLY A 588 1.04 -24.44 -8.19
C GLY A 588 0.35 -23.51 -7.18
N CYS A 589 -0.41 -22.51 -7.62
CA CYS A 589 -0.96 -21.45 -6.76
C CYS A 589 -2.48 -21.57 -6.58
N CYS A 590 -2.96 -21.31 -5.35
CA CYS A 590 -4.37 -21.05 -5.07
C CYS A 590 -4.74 -19.61 -5.43
N LEU A 591 -5.97 -19.34 -5.86
CA LEU A 591 -6.50 -17.97 -5.96
C LEU A 591 -7.30 -17.68 -4.69
N ILE A 592 -6.86 -16.72 -3.87
CA ILE A 592 -7.58 -16.29 -2.66
C ILE A 592 -8.38 -15.04 -3.01
N ALA A 593 -9.68 -15.21 -3.28
CA ALA A 593 -10.55 -14.15 -3.80
C ALA A 593 -11.49 -13.56 -2.74
N TYR A 594 -11.48 -12.23 -2.65
CA TYR A 594 -12.22 -11.46 -1.66
C TYR A 594 -12.58 -10.06 -2.19
N GLY A 595 -13.02 -9.17 -1.31
CA GLY A 595 -13.75 -7.96 -1.69
C GLY A 595 -15.21 -8.26 -2.00
N GLY A 596 -15.96 -7.22 -2.33
CA GLY A 596 -17.40 -7.32 -2.62
C GLY A 596 -17.73 -7.91 -4.01
N ALA A 597 -16.78 -7.86 -4.95
CA ALA A 597 -16.98 -8.32 -6.32
C ALA A 597 -16.04 -9.46 -6.75
N GLY A 598 -14.87 -9.62 -6.12
CA GLY A 598 -13.84 -10.58 -6.55
C GLY A 598 -14.34 -12.02 -6.73
N PRO A 599 -15.14 -12.58 -5.79
CA PRO A 599 -15.69 -13.93 -5.91
C PRO A 599 -16.66 -14.17 -7.08
N ILE A 600 -17.20 -13.12 -7.72
CA ILE A 600 -17.98 -13.24 -8.97
C ILE A 600 -17.06 -13.66 -10.11
N HIS A 601 -15.86 -13.07 -10.18
CA HIS A 601 -14.92 -13.25 -11.29
C HIS A 601 -13.95 -14.43 -11.08
N ALA A 602 -13.69 -14.80 -9.83
CA ALA A 602 -12.57 -15.66 -9.46
C ALA A 602 -12.58 -17.05 -10.12
N GLY A 603 -13.75 -17.71 -10.23
CA GLY A 603 -13.85 -19.01 -10.89
C GLY A 603 -13.43 -18.97 -12.37
N ARG A 604 -13.87 -17.94 -13.11
CA ARG A 604 -13.50 -17.70 -14.51
C ARG A 604 -12.02 -17.32 -14.68
N LEU A 605 -11.50 -16.49 -13.76
CA LEU A 605 -10.08 -16.12 -13.73
C LEU A 605 -9.17 -17.34 -13.50
N ALA A 606 -9.49 -18.19 -12.53
CA ALA A 606 -8.72 -19.38 -12.22
C ALA A 606 -8.67 -20.37 -13.40
N GLN A 607 -9.82 -20.64 -14.03
CA GLN A 607 -9.92 -21.45 -15.25
C GLN A 607 -9.03 -20.88 -16.37
N THR A 608 -9.07 -19.56 -16.60
CA THR A 608 -8.32 -18.90 -17.69
C THR A 608 -6.80 -18.81 -17.42
N LEU A 609 -6.39 -18.97 -16.15
CA LEU A 609 -5.00 -18.93 -15.71
C LEU A 609 -4.39 -20.32 -15.44
N GLY A 610 -5.18 -21.39 -15.54
CA GLY A 610 -4.75 -22.75 -15.17
C GLY A 610 -4.50 -22.92 -13.66
N MET A 611 -5.13 -22.10 -12.82
CA MET A 611 -5.04 -22.21 -11.37
C MET A 611 -6.05 -23.25 -10.87
N PRO A 612 -5.63 -24.32 -10.17
CA PRO A 612 -6.52 -25.45 -9.88
C PRO A 612 -7.59 -25.12 -8.83
N ARG A 613 -7.37 -24.15 -7.93
CA ARG A 613 -8.24 -23.90 -6.78
C ARG A 613 -8.57 -22.42 -6.51
N VAL A 614 -9.88 -22.20 -6.44
CA VAL A 614 -10.70 -21.23 -5.69
C VAL A 614 -10.58 -21.30 -4.16
N LEU A 615 -10.14 -20.27 -3.44
CA LEU A 615 -10.48 -20.08 -2.02
C LEU A 615 -11.19 -18.73 -1.81
N VAL A 616 -12.44 -18.75 -1.38
CA VAL A 616 -13.23 -17.55 -1.02
C VAL A 616 -13.48 -17.52 0.49
N PRO A 617 -12.85 -16.60 1.26
CA PRO A 617 -12.97 -16.57 2.71
C PRO A 617 -14.39 -16.35 3.24
N ARG A 618 -14.69 -16.82 4.47
CA ARG A 618 -16.02 -16.66 5.11
C ARG A 618 -16.49 -15.22 5.16
N TYR A 619 -15.58 -14.28 5.38
CA TYR A 619 -15.87 -12.85 5.48
C TYR A 619 -15.30 -12.06 4.28
N SER A 620 -15.38 -12.64 3.08
CA SER A 620 -14.78 -12.12 1.83
C SER A 620 -15.03 -10.62 1.58
N SER A 621 -16.27 -10.18 1.80
CA SER A 621 -16.74 -8.80 1.58
C SER A 621 -16.12 -7.73 2.49
N ALA A 622 -15.54 -8.13 3.63
CA ALA A 622 -14.94 -7.27 4.66
C ALA A 622 -13.54 -7.79 5.06
N PHE A 623 -12.88 -8.55 4.18
CA PHE A 623 -11.68 -9.31 4.50
C PHE A 623 -10.48 -8.42 4.86
N SER A 624 -10.38 -7.23 4.28
CA SER A 624 -9.35 -6.23 4.59
C SER A 624 -9.53 -5.61 5.98
N ALA A 625 -10.77 -5.45 6.46
CA ALA A 625 -11.07 -5.10 7.84
C ALA A 625 -10.79 -6.27 8.81
N TYR A 626 -10.98 -7.53 8.40
CA TYR A 626 -10.49 -8.69 9.16
C TYR A 626 -8.95 -8.74 9.21
N GLY A 627 -8.27 -8.32 8.14
CA GLY A 627 -6.82 -8.08 8.09
C GLY A 627 -6.32 -7.20 9.23
N CYS A 628 -7.09 -6.15 9.55
CA CYS A 628 -6.81 -5.24 10.66
C CYS A 628 -6.90 -5.89 12.05
N LEU A 629 -7.53 -7.06 12.20
CA LEU A 629 -7.52 -7.82 13.46
C LEU A 629 -6.32 -8.78 13.58
N VAL A 630 -5.81 -9.28 12.46
CA VAL A 630 -4.81 -10.37 12.43
C VAL A 630 -3.38 -9.90 12.17
N ALA A 631 -3.19 -8.74 11.53
CA ALA A 631 -1.86 -8.15 11.34
C ALA A 631 -1.19 -7.80 12.68
N GLY A 632 0.13 -8.01 12.78
CA GLY A 632 0.94 -7.59 13.92
C GLY A 632 1.37 -6.13 13.84
N LEU A 633 1.93 -5.59 14.92
CA LEU A 633 2.65 -4.31 14.86
C LEU A 633 3.96 -4.53 14.10
N ARG A 634 4.35 -3.58 13.24
CA ARG A 634 5.57 -3.73 12.42
C ARG A 634 6.28 -2.40 12.25
N TYR A 635 7.56 -2.35 12.60
CA TYR A 635 8.41 -1.19 12.29
C TYR A 635 9.66 -1.62 11.52
N ASP A 636 9.78 -1.07 10.31
CA ASP A 636 10.93 -1.19 9.42
C ASP A 636 11.82 0.05 9.57
N VAL A 637 13.13 -0.14 9.70
CA VAL A 637 14.14 0.92 9.61
C VAL A 637 15.25 0.48 8.66
N VAL A 638 15.75 1.44 7.87
CA VAL A 638 16.87 1.30 6.95
C VAL A 638 17.91 2.40 7.18
N ARG A 639 19.18 2.06 7.01
CA ARG A 639 20.32 2.97 6.98
C ARG A 639 21.26 2.59 5.82
N THR A 640 21.71 3.54 5.01
CA THR A 640 22.86 3.30 4.12
C THR A 640 24.12 3.05 4.94
N ALA A 641 24.74 1.89 4.75
CA ALA A 641 26.00 1.49 5.37
C ALA A 641 26.81 0.71 4.34
N ARG A 642 27.81 1.37 3.72
CA ARG A 642 28.61 0.76 2.65
C ARG A 642 29.72 -0.11 3.24
N VAL A 643 29.59 -1.42 3.08
CA VAL A 643 30.51 -2.44 3.59
C VAL A 643 30.92 -3.39 2.47
N ARG A 644 32.09 -4.04 2.60
CA ARG A 644 32.62 -4.96 1.59
C ARG A 644 32.57 -6.39 2.15
N LEU A 645 31.96 -7.31 1.41
CA LEU A 645 31.81 -8.72 1.79
C LEU A 645 32.87 -9.59 1.09
N ASP A 646 34.10 -9.09 1.06
CA ASP A 646 35.19 -9.71 0.31
C ASP A 646 35.56 -11.09 0.89
N PRO A 647 35.87 -12.10 0.05
CA PRO A 647 36.31 -13.41 0.53
C PRO A 647 37.58 -13.30 1.39
N ALA A 648 37.66 -14.12 2.44
CA ALA A 648 38.93 -14.41 3.10
C ALA A 648 39.81 -15.20 2.10
N GLY A 649 40.79 -14.53 1.50
CA GLY A 649 41.60 -15.07 0.41
C GLY A 649 42.55 -16.18 0.86
N ARG A 650 42.02 -17.42 0.92
CA ARG A 650 42.63 -18.63 1.53
C ARG A 650 42.79 -18.55 3.05
N ALA A 651 43.06 -19.71 3.64
CA ALA A 651 43.10 -19.91 5.10
C ALA A 651 44.12 -19.00 5.80
N PRO A 652 43.83 -18.51 7.02
CA PRO A 652 44.72 -17.61 7.74
C PRO A 652 46.01 -18.32 8.14
N SER A 653 47.13 -17.89 7.56
CA SER A 653 48.42 -17.99 8.23
C SER A 653 48.40 -17.07 9.46
N ALA A 654 49.11 -17.45 10.53
CA ALA A 654 49.00 -16.83 11.85
C ALA A 654 49.48 -15.36 11.96
N GLU A 655 49.87 -14.74 10.85
CA GLU A 655 50.47 -13.40 10.76
C GLU A 655 49.74 -12.47 9.77
N ASP A 656 48.57 -12.85 9.22
CA ASP A 656 47.90 -12.04 8.19
C ASP A 656 47.02 -10.90 8.74
N PRO A 657 47.37 -9.61 8.52
CA PRO A 657 46.55 -8.47 8.94
C PRO A 657 45.19 -8.35 8.22
N ARG A 658 44.87 -9.21 7.24
CA ARG A 658 43.52 -9.32 6.66
C ARG A 658 42.49 -9.89 7.64
N GLY A 659 42.89 -10.70 8.62
CA GLY A 659 41.97 -11.19 9.67
C GLY A 659 41.32 -10.02 10.45
N ALA A 660 42.14 -9.05 10.85
CA ALA A 660 41.68 -7.83 11.52
C ALA A 660 40.83 -6.92 10.62
N ARG A 661 41.00 -6.97 9.28
CA ARG A 661 40.14 -6.22 8.34
C ARG A 661 38.76 -6.85 8.21
N ALA A 662 38.68 -8.19 8.23
CA ALA A 662 37.41 -8.91 8.20
C ALA A 662 36.60 -8.69 9.51
N SER A 663 37.27 -8.70 10.68
CA SER A 663 36.59 -8.40 11.96
C SER A 663 36.08 -6.95 12.00
N VAL A 664 36.91 -5.96 11.64
CA VAL A 664 36.50 -4.54 11.59
C VAL A 664 35.35 -4.30 10.61
N ALA A 665 35.35 -4.95 9.44
CA ALA A 665 34.23 -4.86 8.50
C ALA A 665 32.92 -5.39 9.11
N ARG A 666 32.99 -6.55 9.79
CA ARG A 666 31.86 -7.15 10.50
C ARG A 666 31.37 -6.30 11.67
N GLU A 667 32.27 -5.72 12.45
CA GLU A 667 31.96 -4.81 13.55
C GLU A 667 31.17 -3.58 13.07
N VAL A 668 31.44 -3.07 11.87
CA VAL A 668 30.68 -1.96 11.28
C VAL A 668 29.22 -2.35 11.01
N TRP A 669 28.94 -3.48 10.32
CA TRP A 669 27.54 -3.83 10.03
C TRP A 669 26.78 -4.35 11.26
N GLU A 670 27.44 -5.10 12.16
CA GLU A 670 26.86 -5.48 13.46
C GLU A 670 26.58 -4.26 14.35
N GLY A 671 27.42 -3.22 14.30
CA GLY A 671 27.17 -1.95 14.97
C GLY A 671 25.89 -1.28 14.47
N VAL A 672 25.76 -1.12 13.14
CA VAL A 672 24.57 -0.52 12.52
C VAL A 672 23.30 -1.35 12.78
N PHE A 673 23.38 -2.69 12.76
CA PHE A 673 22.25 -3.54 13.16
C PHE A 673 21.81 -3.25 14.60
N ARG A 674 22.75 -3.22 15.56
CA ARG A 674 22.45 -2.96 16.98
C ARG A 674 21.90 -1.57 17.26
N GLU A 675 22.43 -0.54 16.58
CA GLU A 675 21.90 0.82 16.66
C GLU A 675 20.42 0.89 16.25
N ILE A 676 20.07 0.21 15.15
CA ILE A 676 18.69 0.14 14.68
C ILE A 676 17.80 -0.69 15.61
N GLU A 677 18.29 -1.82 16.13
CA GLU A 677 17.57 -2.65 17.09
C GLU A 677 17.24 -1.86 18.37
N VAL A 678 18.17 -1.07 18.89
CA VAL A 678 17.93 -0.16 20.02
C VAL A 678 16.94 0.95 19.65
N GLU A 679 17.04 1.58 18.46
CA GLU A 679 16.05 2.57 18.00
C GLU A 679 14.63 1.98 17.96
N LEU A 680 14.49 0.74 17.48
CA LEU A 680 13.21 0.03 17.37
C LEU A 680 12.65 -0.39 18.74
N LEU A 681 13.46 -0.95 19.64
CA LEU A 681 13.01 -1.36 20.97
C LEU A 681 12.63 -0.16 21.85
N THR A 682 13.47 0.87 21.92
CA THR A 682 13.15 2.13 22.60
C THR A 682 11.91 2.82 22.01
N ARG A 683 11.60 2.57 20.74
CA ARG A 683 10.35 3.06 20.13
C ARG A 683 9.13 2.27 20.62
N LEU A 684 9.19 0.95 20.75
CA LEU A 684 8.09 0.15 21.32
C LEU A 684 7.76 0.60 22.74
N GLU A 685 8.79 0.75 23.59
CA GLU A 685 8.66 1.24 24.97
C GLU A 685 7.95 2.61 25.04
N ARG A 686 8.41 3.59 24.24
CA ARG A 686 7.82 4.94 24.18
C ARG A 686 6.39 4.95 23.65
N GLU A 687 6.01 3.95 22.86
CA GLU A 687 4.66 3.80 22.30
C GLU A 687 3.75 2.92 23.20
N GLY A 688 4.24 2.47 24.37
CA GLY A 688 3.49 1.65 25.32
C GLY A 688 3.21 0.23 24.81
N ILE A 689 4.12 -0.32 24.00
CA ILE A 689 4.05 -1.65 23.42
C ILE A 689 5.05 -2.55 24.15
N ASP A 690 4.61 -3.70 24.64
CA ASP A 690 5.52 -4.71 25.18
C ASP A 690 6.41 -5.30 24.07
N ALA A 691 7.71 -5.38 24.34
CA ALA A 691 8.70 -5.98 23.44
C ALA A 691 8.90 -7.49 23.71
N ASN A 692 8.34 -8.05 24.80
CA ASN A 692 8.37 -9.48 25.06
C ASN A 692 7.70 -10.25 23.91
N GLY A 693 8.43 -11.20 23.31
CA GLY A 693 7.94 -11.98 22.18
C GLY A 693 7.87 -11.22 20.85
N CYS A 694 8.51 -10.04 20.73
CA CYS A 694 8.75 -9.44 19.43
C CYS A 694 9.82 -10.23 18.64
N GLU A 695 9.68 -10.25 17.31
CA GLU A 695 10.61 -10.86 16.38
C GLU A 695 11.42 -9.76 15.69
N LEU A 696 12.75 -9.84 15.81
CA LEU A 696 13.69 -9.00 15.05
C LEU A 696 14.16 -9.77 13.82
N ARG A 697 14.04 -9.16 12.64
CA ARG A 697 14.57 -9.70 11.37
C ARG A 697 15.55 -8.71 10.76
N ARG A 698 16.76 -9.20 10.49
CA ARG A 698 17.86 -8.46 9.86
C ARG A 698 17.96 -8.78 8.36
N SER A 699 18.27 -7.79 7.55
CA SER A 699 18.61 -7.96 6.13
C SER A 699 19.58 -6.89 5.66
N MET A 700 20.26 -7.16 4.55
CA MET A 700 21.21 -6.24 3.92
C MET A 700 20.91 -6.15 2.42
N ASP A 701 20.99 -4.94 1.87
CA ASP A 701 20.91 -4.70 0.43
C ASP A 701 22.29 -4.91 -0.19
N LEU A 702 22.43 -5.94 -1.03
CA LEU A 702 23.70 -6.41 -1.57
C LEU A 702 23.77 -6.26 -3.09
N ARG A 703 24.96 -5.99 -3.63
CA ARG A 703 25.23 -5.94 -5.07
C ARG A 703 26.70 -6.23 -5.39
N TYR A 704 26.98 -6.53 -6.66
CA TYR A 704 28.36 -6.50 -7.15
C TYR A 704 28.87 -5.06 -7.26
N VAL A 705 30.14 -4.82 -6.93
CA VAL A 705 30.75 -3.47 -7.01
C VAL A 705 30.70 -2.98 -8.46
N GLY A 706 30.14 -1.78 -8.65
CA GLY A 706 29.90 -1.18 -9.96
C GLY A 706 28.47 -1.35 -10.49
N GLN A 707 27.67 -2.27 -9.93
CA GLN A 707 26.23 -2.31 -10.20
C GLN A 707 25.49 -1.12 -9.56
N ASN A 708 24.34 -0.76 -10.13
CA ASN A 708 23.48 0.33 -9.66
C ASN A 708 22.27 -0.13 -8.82
N TYR A 709 21.98 -1.43 -8.79
CA TYR A 709 20.80 -2.02 -8.17
C TYR A 709 21.19 -3.10 -7.18
N GLU A 710 20.35 -3.29 -6.17
CA GLU A 710 20.59 -4.13 -5.00
C GLU A 710 19.58 -5.28 -4.90
N ILE A 711 19.97 -6.37 -4.24
CA ILE A 711 19.09 -7.46 -3.82
C ILE A 711 19.02 -7.46 -2.28
N GLU A 712 17.83 -7.43 -1.70
CA GLU A 712 17.67 -7.61 -0.25
C GLU A 712 17.92 -9.08 0.12
N VAL A 713 18.89 -9.33 1.00
CA VAL A 713 19.28 -10.67 1.46
C VAL A 713 19.15 -10.73 2.99
N PRO A 714 18.50 -11.76 3.57
CA PRO A 714 18.46 -11.96 5.01
C PRO A 714 19.85 -12.08 5.62
N VAL A 715 19.99 -11.69 6.89
CA VAL A 715 21.21 -11.84 7.69
C VAL A 715 20.80 -12.37 9.07
N GLU A 716 21.52 -13.33 9.62
CA GLU A 716 21.33 -13.81 10.99
C GLU A 716 22.35 -13.16 11.94
N PRO A 717 22.05 -13.00 13.24
CA PRO A 717 22.94 -12.30 14.16
C PRO A 717 24.32 -12.96 14.28
N GLY A 718 25.39 -12.21 13.97
CA GLY A 718 26.75 -12.72 14.09
C GLY A 718 27.22 -13.67 12.98
N GLU A 719 26.58 -13.66 11.81
CA GLU A 719 27.16 -14.26 10.60
C GLU A 719 28.42 -13.52 10.12
N ASP A 720 29.21 -14.21 9.29
CA ASP A 720 30.31 -13.62 8.53
C ASP A 720 29.86 -13.15 7.13
N GLY A 721 30.75 -12.41 6.45
CA GLY A 721 30.47 -11.92 5.10
C GLY A 721 30.42 -13.00 4.01
N GLU A 722 30.91 -14.21 4.28
CA GLU A 722 30.94 -15.32 3.31
C GLU A 722 29.60 -16.05 3.24
N ALA A 723 28.98 -16.33 4.39
CA ALA A 723 27.60 -16.83 4.46
C ALA A 723 26.60 -15.87 3.79
N ILE A 724 26.75 -14.57 4.08
CA ILE A 724 25.93 -13.49 3.50
C ILE A 724 26.16 -13.40 1.97
N ARG A 725 27.42 -13.46 1.51
CA ARG A 725 27.78 -13.51 0.08
C ARG A 725 27.22 -14.76 -0.62
N GLY A 726 27.21 -15.91 0.05
CA GLY A 726 26.62 -17.15 -0.46
C GLY A 726 25.13 -17.00 -0.80
N ARG A 727 24.33 -16.45 0.13
CA ARG A 727 22.90 -16.17 -0.12
C ARG A 727 22.68 -15.11 -1.19
N PHE A 728 23.56 -14.11 -1.31
CA PHE A 728 23.52 -13.16 -2.42
C PHE A 728 23.72 -13.86 -3.77
N THR A 729 24.73 -14.72 -3.90
CA THR A 729 25.01 -15.48 -5.13
C THR A 729 23.82 -16.36 -5.54
N GLU A 730 23.17 -17.02 -4.58
CA GLU A 730 21.94 -17.80 -4.84
C GLU A 730 20.78 -16.89 -5.30
N ALA A 731 20.55 -15.77 -4.60
CA ALA A 731 19.48 -14.83 -4.94
C ALA A 731 19.68 -14.16 -6.30
N HIS A 732 20.93 -13.79 -6.65
CA HIS A 732 21.27 -13.23 -7.95
C HIS A 732 21.03 -14.25 -9.07
N ARG A 733 21.44 -15.53 -8.88
CA ARG A 733 21.17 -16.61 -9.83
C ARG A 733 19.67 -16.83 -10.03
N ARG A 734 18.86 -16.74 -8.97
CA ARG A 734 17.39 -16.90 -9.04
C ARG A 734 16.70 -15.76 -9.78
N VAL A 735 17.25 -14.54 -9.75
CA VAL A 735 16.63 -13.35 -10.38
C VAL A 735 17.13 -13.12 -11.81
N TYR A 736 18.39 -13.45 -12.10
CA TYR A 736 19.05 -13.12 -13.37
C TYR A 736 19.63 -14.32 -14.13
N GLU A 737 19.45 -15.55 -13.64
CA GLU A 737 19.99 -16.82 -14.18
C GLU A 737 21.53 -16.95 -14.22
N TYR A 738 22.29 -15.87 -14.04
CA TYR A 738 23.76 -15.87 -13.93
C TYR A 738 24.27 -15.33 -12.59
N THR A 739 25.57 -15.53 -12.36
CA THR A 739 26.38 -15.00 -11.24
C THR A 739 27.77 -14.65 -11.76
N THR A 740 28.46 -13.71 -11.13
CA THR A 740 29.81 -13.27 -11.53
C THR A 740 30.77 -13.23 -10.34
N ASP A 741 32.05 -13.01 -10.63
CA ASP A 741 33.16 -13.04 -9.66
C ASP A 741 33.55 -11.65 -9.11
N GLU A 742 32.84 -10.58 -9.50
CA GLU A 742 33.09 -9.25 -8.94
C GLU A 742 32.96 -9.25 -7.40
N PRO A 743 33.71 -8.37 -6.72
CA PRO A 743 33.56 -8.19 -5.28
C PRO A 743 32.15 -7.69 -4.90
N VAL A 744 31.58 -8.21 -3.81
CA VAL A 744 30.24 -7.81 -3.33
C VAL A 744 30.34 -6.67 -2.31
N GLU A 745 29.48 -5.66 -2.45
CA GLU A 745 29.26 -4.63 -1.42
C GLU A 745 27.84 -4.70 -0.84
N GLY A 746 27.75 -4.53 0.47
CA GLY A 746 26.52 -4.15 1.14
C GLY A 746 26.34 -2.64 1.05
N VAL A 747 25.11 -2.19 0.79
CA VAL A 747 24.77 -0.79 0.51
C VAL A 747 23.87 -0.20 1.59
N ASN A 748 22.85 -0.94 2.01
CA ASN A 748 21.97 -0.58 3.11
C ASN A 748 21.82 -1.74 4.10
N VAL A 749 21.65 -1.41 5.37
CA VAL A 749 21.31 -2.33 6.45
C VAL A 749 19.86 -2.08 6.86
N ARG A 750 19.07 -3.14 7.04
CA ARG A 750 17.64 -3.11 7.34
C ARG A 750 17.34 -3.96 8.58
N VAL A 751 16.47 -3.45 9.45
CA VAL A 751 15.87 -4.24 10.53
C VAL A 751 14.35 -4.06 10.50
N THR A 752 13.64 -5.17 10.65
CA THR A 752 12.22 -5.19 10.99
C THR A 752 12.09 -5.62 12.45
N VAL A 753 11.32 -4.90 13.26
CA VAL A 753 10.69 -5.47 14.45
C VAL A 753 9.23 -5.79 14.15
N GLN A 754 8.77 -6.97 14.52
CA GLN A 754 7.39 -7.41 14.39
C GLN A 754 6.87 -7.89 15.75
N VAL A 755 5.78 -7.30 16.25
CA VAL A 755 5.09 -7.79 17.45
C VAL A 755 3.82 -8.52 17.00
N PRO A 756 3.70 -9.84 17.20
CA PRO A 756 2.52 -10.60 16.77
C PRO A 756 1.22 -10.04 17.38
N SER A 757 0.17 -9.92 16.57
CA SER A 757 -1.19 -9.81 17.13
C SER A 757 -1.60 -11.18 17.65
N PRO A 758 -2.23 -11.30 18.83
CA PRO A 758 -2.79 -12.55 19.32
C PRO A 758 -4.00 -12.94 18.46
N VAL A 759 -3.74 -13.59 17.33
CA VAL A 759 -4.72 -13.90 16.28
C VAL A 759 -5.85 -14.75 16.88
N PRO A 760 -7.10 -14.25 16.93
CA PRO A 760 -8.21 -15.02 17.48
C PRO A 760 -8.43 -16.29 16.64
N PRO A 761 -8.88 -17.41 17.27
CA PRO A 761 -9.28 -18.60 16.52
C PRO A 761 -10.35 -18.25 15.49
N LEU A 762 -10.45 -19.04 14.42
CA LEU A 762 -11.65 -18.95 13.56
C LEU A 762 -12.83 -19.45 14.41
N PRO A 763 -13.99 -18.77 14.39
CA PRO A 763 -15.15 -19.23 15.16
C PRO A 763 -15.67 -20.54 14.56
N GLU A 764 -15.47 -21.63 15.31
CA GLU A 764 -15.98 -22.95 14.97
C GLU A 764 -17.52 -22.92 14.96
N GLY A 765 -18.11 -23.18 13.80
CA GLY A 765 -19.55 -23.34 13.62
C GLY A 765 -20.28 -22.26 12.81
N SER A 766 -21.50 -22.63 12.40
CA SER A 766 -22.46 -21.74 11.76
C SER A 766 -23.26 -20.95 12.81
N ASP A 767 -22.98 -19.65 12.97
CA ASP A 767 -23.93 -18.79 13.67
C ASP A 767 -25.15 -18.61 12.76
N ARG A 768 -26.31 -19.12 13.21
CA ARG A 768 -27.59 -18.94 12.53
C ARG A 768 -28.09 -17.51 12.80
N GLY A 769 -27.47 -16.56 12.10
CA GLY A 769 -27.50 -15.11 12.34
C GLY A 769 -28.83 -14.57 12.84
N ARG A 770 -28.96 -14.45 14.16
CA ARG A 770 -30.22 -14.08 14.80
C ARG A 770 -30.38 -12.56 14.88
N ALA A 771 -30.95 -11.98 13.83
CA ALA A 771 -31.28 -10.56 13.76
C ALA A 771 -32.12 -10.09 14.98
N PRO A 772 -31.83 -8.92 15.58
CA PRO A 772 -32.55 -8.42 16.76
C PRO A 772 -33.90 -7.80 16.38
N GLY A 773 -34.89 -8.65 16.07
CA GLY A 773 -36.27 -8.26 15.76
C GLY A 773 -37.30 -9.17 16.44
N LYS A 774 -38.37 -8.59 16.98
CA LYS A 774 -39.45 -9.34 17.66
C LYS A 774 -40.44 -9.89 16.62
N GLY A 775 -40.63 -11.21 16.57
CA GLY A 775 -41.67 -11.84 15.75
C GLY A 775 -41.43 -13.31 15.44
N ARG A 776 -41.86 -14.23 16.33
CA ARG A 776 -41.89 -15.67 16.03
C ARG A 776 -43.11 -16.01 15.17
N ALA A 777 -42.97 -15.90 13.84
CA ALA A 777 -43.75 -16.73 12.93
C ALA A 777 -43.01 -18.05 12.73
N ARG A 778 -43.65 -19.20 13.02
CA ARG A 778 -43.11 -20.51 12.65
C ARG A 778 -43.32 -20.72 11.15
N SER A 779 -42.28 -21.11 10.43
CA SER A 779 -42.42 -21.86 9.18
C SER A 779 -41.79 -23.23 9.41
N ALA A 780 -42.61 -24.28 9.38
CA ALA A 780 -42.13 -25.64 9.28
C ALA A 780 -42.01 -25.98 7.80
N ALA A 781 -40.79 -25.93 7.29
CA ALA A 781 -40.43 -26.42 5.96
C ALA A 781 -39.35 -27.51 6.12
N GLY A 782 -39.28 -28.43 5.15
CA GLY A 782 -38.24 -29.45 5.09
C GLY A 782 -36.86 -28.88 4.72
N PRO A 783 -35.90 -29.73 4.29
CA PRO A 783 -34.62 -29.25 3.78
C PRO A 783 -34.83 -28.20 2.67
N GLY A 784 -34.01 -27.14 2.73
CA GLY A 784 -34.25 -25.90 1.98
C GLY A 784 -34.36 -26.11 0.47
N ARG A 785 -35.40 -25.51 -0.14
CA ARG A 785 -35.50 -25.43 -1.60
C ARG A 785 -34.47 -24.42 -2.13
N GLU A 786 -33.42 -24.95 -2.75
CA GLU A 786 -32.55 -24.22 -3.68
C GLU A 786 -33.42 -23.41 -4.65
N ARG A 787 -33.15 -22.10 -4.81
CA ARG A 787 -33.96 -21.22 -5.66
C ARG A 787 -33.28 -21.03 -7.01
N GLY A 788 -33.95 -21.35 -8.11
CA GLY A 788 -33.43 -21.07 -9.44
C GLY A 788 -33.38 -19.57 -9.73
N ARG A 789 -32.30 -19.11 -10.37
CA ARG A 789 -32.22 -17.83 -11.07
C ARG A 789 -31.64 -18.06 -12.46
N ARG A 790 -32.24 -17.44 -13.48
CA ARG A 790 -31.63 -17.34 -14.82
C ARG A 790 -30.39 -16.45 -14.76
N ALA A 791 -29.24 -17.05 -15.05
CA ALA A 791 -27.98 -16.33 -15.25
C ALA A 791 -27.49 -16.54 -16.69
N TYR A 792 -26.78 -15.57 -17.26
CA TYR A 792 -26.20 -15.66 -18.60
C TYR A 792 -24.70 -15.92 -18.52
N TYR A 793 -24.24 -17.04 -19.05
CA TYR A 793 -22.84 -17.44 -19.08
C TYR A 793 -22.29 -17.35 -20.51
N TYR A 794 -21.17 -16.66 -20.69
CA TYR A 794 -20.52 -16.55 -22.00
C TYR A 794 -20.17 -17.94 -22.56
N GLY A 795 -20.58 -18.22 -23.79
CA GLY A 795 -20.44 -19.54 -24.44
C GLY A 795 -21.52 -20.58 -24.10
N HIS A 796 -22.36 -20.35 -23.09
CA HIS A 796 -23.45 -21.27 -22.70
C HIS A 796 -24.85 -20.63 -22.80
N GLY A 797 -24.94 -19.30 -22.85
CA GLY A 797 -26.21 -18.57 -22.90
C GLY A 797 -26.91 -18.52 -21.54
N TRP A 798 -28.24 -18.47 -21.55
CA TRP A 798 -29.05 -18.43 -20.33
C TRP A 798 -29.22 -19.82 -19.71
N VAL A 799 -28.87 -19.96 -18.42
CA VAL A 799 -29.00 -21.20 -17.65
C VAL A 799 -29.79 -20.95 -16.36
N GLU A 800 -30.74 -21.82 -16.05
CA GLU A 800 -31.39 -21.86 -14.73
C GLU A 800 -30.37 -22.35 -13.70
N THR A 801 -29.95 -21.44 -12.82
CA THR A 801 -28.81 -21.64 -11.93
C THR A 801 -29.30 -21.76 -10.48
N PRO A 802 -28.93 -22.81 -9.73
CA PRO A 802 -29.22 -22.92 -8.30
C PRO A 802 -28.59 -21.76 -7.52
N VAL A 803 -29.41 -21.07 -6.72
CA VAL A 803 -29.00 -20.03 -5.77
C VAL A 803 -29.24 -20.53 -4.35
N SER A 804 -28.18 -20.48 -3.54
CA SER A 804 -28.18 -20.91 -2.14
C SER A 804 -27.48 -19.89 -1.22
N PRO A 805 -28.05 -19.54 -0.05
CA PRO A 805 -27.33 -18.75 0.96
C PRO A 805 -26.13 -19.52 1.54
N ARG A 806 -25.01 -18.82 1.77
CA ARG A 806 -23.75 -19.44 2.23
C ARG A 806 -23.87 -20.26 3.52
N ASP A 807 -24.63 -19.79 4.49
CA ASP A 807 -24.81 -20.48 5.78
C ASP A 807 -25.75 -21.69 5.67
N GLU A 808 -26.65 -21.72 4.67
CA GLU A 808 -27.57 -22.85 4.40
C GLU A 808 -26.91 -24.03 3.68
N LEU A 809 -25.72 -23.83 3.12
CA LEU A 809 -24.95 -24.93 2.52
C LEU A 809 -24.60 -26.01 3.56
N ALA A 810 -24.68 -27.26 3.16
CA ALA A 810 -24.14 -28.36 3.93
C ALA A 810 -22.60 -28.33 3.87
N GLU A 811 -21.97 -28.67 4.99
CA GLU A 811 -20.52 -28.82 5.08
C GLU A 811 -20.04 -30.02 4.26
N ASP A 812 -18.94 -29.84 3.55
CA ASP A 812 -18.31 -30.77 2.61
C ASP A 812 -19.20 -31.40 1.51
N ARG A 813 -20.48 -31.00 1.39
CA ARG A 813 -21.31 -31.28 0.21
C ARG A 813 -20.73 -30.58 -1.01
N GLU A 814 -20.36 -31.39 -2.00
CA GLU A 814 -20.01 -30.91 -3.34
C GLU A 814 -21.23 -30.40 -4.10
N ILE A 815 -21.04 -29.30 -4.85
CA ILE A 815 -22.03 -28.67 -5.72
C ILE A 815 -21.37 -28.49 -7.10
N LEU A 816 -21.98 -29.05 -8.14
CA LEU A 816 -21.52 -28.91 -9.53
C LEU A 816 -22.02 -27.58 -10.11
N GLY A 817 -21.13 -26.86 -10.79
CA GLY A 817 -21.43 -25.60 -11.47
C GLY A 817 -22.13 -25.80 -12.82
N PRO A 818 -23.00 -24.86 -13.26
CA PRO A 818 -23.15 -23.51 -12.70
C PRO A 818 -23.96 -23.47 -11.40
N ALA A 819 -23.45 -22.73 -10.41
CA ALA A 819 -24.12 -22.49 -9.14
C ALA A 819 -23.73 -21.11 -8.57
N ILE A 820 -24.68 -20.45 -7.91
CA ILE A 820 -24.48 -19.14 -7.27
C ILE A 820 -24.66 -19.31 -5.75
N VAL A 821 -23.68 -18.83 -4.98
CA VAL A 821 -23.77 -18.75 -3.52
C VAL A 821 -23.88 -17.28 -3.13
N GLU A 822 -24.93 -16.94 -2.38
CA GLU A 822 -25.15 -15.60 -1.87
C GLU A 822 -24.61 -15.44 -0.45
N ASP A 823 -23.77 -14.43 -0.27
CA ASP A 823 -23.27 -13.92 0.99
C ASP A 823 -23.93 -12.56 1.26
N ALA A 824 -23.91 -12.04 2.50
CA ALA A 824 -24.64 -10.82 2.85
C ALA A 824 -24.18 -9.56 2.07
N TRP A 825 -22.98 -9.62 1.49
CA TRP A 825 -22.29 -8.50 0.85
C TRP A 825 -21.36 -8.92 -0.32
N SER A 826 -21.52 -10.14 -0.82
CA SER A 826 -20.73 -10.70 -1.93
C SER A 826 -21.53 -11.79 -2.64
N THR A 827 -21.12 -12.17 -3.84
CA THR A 827 -21.74 -13.29 -4.56
C THR A 827 -20.64 -14.14 -5.17
N ILE A 828 -20.72 -15.44 -4.96
CA ILE A 828 -19.70 -16.41 -5.38
C ILE A 828 -20.29 -17.24 -6.52
N ILE A 829 -19.54 -17.42 -7.60
CA ILE A 829 -19.98 -18.19 -8.77
C ILE A 829 -19.05 -19.38 -8.99
N ALA A 830 -19.62 -20.59 -8.91
CA ALA A 830 -19.06 -21.76 -9.58
C ALA A 830 -19.53 -21.71 -11.04
N TYR A 831 -18.60 -21.56 -11.98
CA TYR A 831 -18.92 -21.54 -13.41
C TYR A 831 -19.23 -22.95 -13.93
N PRO A 832 -19.86 -23.12 -15.12
CA PRO A 832 -20.13 -24.43 -15.70
C PRO A 832 -18.91 -25.36 -15.69
N GLY A 833 -19.09 -26.57 -15.14
CA GLY A 833 -18.03 -27.59 -15.02
C GLY A 833 -17.10 -27.45 -13.81
N GLN A 834 -17.23 -26.41 -12.99
CA GLN A 834 -16.48 -26.29 -11.72
C GLN A 834 -17.17 -27.07 -10.59
N ARG A 835 -16.42 -27.44 -9.55
CA ARG A 835 -16.97 -27.98 -8.28
C ARG A 835 -16.86 -26.92 -7.19
N LEU A 836 -17.87 -26.81 -6.32
CA LEU A 836 -17.86 -25.93 -5.15
C LEU A 836 -18.15 -26.72 -3.87
N ARG A 837 -17.47 -26.37 -2.78
CA ARG A 837 -17.56 -27.03 -1.45
C ARG A 837 -17.44 -25.98 -0.33
N ARG A 838 -18.17 -26.14 0.78
CA ARG A 838 -17.97 -25.33 2.01
C ARG A 838 -17.28 -26.17 3.08
N ASP A 839 -16.20 -25.67 3.67
CA ASP A 839 -15.53 -26.34 4.79
C ASP A 839 -16.10 -25.96 6.17
N ALA A 840 -15.60 -26.61 7.22
CA ALA A 840 -15.96 -26.39 8.63
C ALA A 840 -15.75 -24.95 9.12
N SER A 841 -14.76 -24.23 8.55
CA SER A 841 -14.51 -22.81 8.85
C SER A 841 -15.41 -21.87 8.05
N GLY A 842 -16.28 -22.39 7.19
CA GLY A 842 -17.19 -21.64 6.34
C GLY A 842 -16.52 -21.03 5.10
N HIS A 843 -15.25 -21.35 4.82
CA HIS A 843 -14.63 -20.96 3.56
C HIS A 843 -15.26 -21.74 2.40
N LEU A 844 -15.30 -21.13 1.22
CA LEU A 844 -15.77 -21.78 0.00
C LEU A 844 -14.57 -22.13 -0.86
N TRP A 845 -14.46 -23.40 -1.21
CA TRP A 845 -13.51 -23.92 -2.17
C TRP A 845 -14.19 -24.04 -3.53
N ILE A 846 -13.48 -23.68 -4.61
CA ILE A 846 -13.91 -23.94 -5.98
C ILE A 846 -12.79 -24.70 -6.69
N GLU A 847 -13.07 -25.84 -7.27
CA GLU A 847 -12.11 -26.50 -8.17
C GLU A 847 -12.38 -26.06 -9.60
N ALA A 848 -11.34 -25.56 -10.26
CA ALA A 848 -11.37 -25.41 -11.71
C ALA A 848 -11.36 -26.81 -12.34
N ALA A 849 -12.10 -27.00 -13.44
CA ALA A 849 -11.96 -28.20 -14.25
C ALA A 849 -10.51 -28.26 -14.81
N PRO A 850 -9.90 -29.47 -14.87
CA PRO A 850 -8.54 -29.66 -15.39
C PRO A 850 -8.44 -29.44 -16.90
#